data_AF-A0A3D8I1T9-F1
#
_entry.id   AF-A0A3D8I1T9-F1
#
_cell.length_a   1.000
_cell.length_b   1.000
_cell.length_c   1.000
_cell.angle_alpha   90.00
_cell.angle_beta   90.00
_cell.angle_gamma   90.00
#
_symmetry.space_group_name_H-M   'P 1'
#
loop_
_entity.id
_entity.type
_entity.pdbx_description
1 polymer ?
#
loop_
_entity_poly.entity_id
_entity_poly.type
_entity_poly.pdbx_seq_one_letter_code
_entity_poly.pdbx_strand_id
1 'polypeptide(L)'
;MSLKVLVVGYGSIGKRHVEVLETYFNAQITLISHQPLPHAYASLQELPQINAFDYYIIASPTHKHFEHLRMLDTLCENKIIFVEKPLFEQDYHFQASGKNTIFVGFCLRFHPIFWHIKEKLAQEKPYFVQITCGSYLPSWRQGVNYRNIYSAHAKQGGGVLLDLSHELDYAQWLFGDIISHSIKGFNGKISELEISSDDTLSFIAQTKQNVLLNLTCDYFSKNPRRIMYIHTPHSSFECDLISNTLKIYTKDHCLTQTFHFSRNELFALMHQNILSHPSFARKRISQDLLDLKLTDKVLPSLDSTLMQTLSRIKNMKLTQNILCVIGARGGSKGVKNKNITPIAGKPLLAYTIIQALQSRLFSHIVLSTDSQEIAKVGQEYGAEVFFLRDSALASDDSGKLPAIRDALLRSEAHYKTHFDVIFDLDATSPLRLVSDITQAYEQFVRDDNDILITAAPARKSPYFNLIEVFEDNGTKRVDLSKKPKTPILRRQDSPKCYDMNASIYIWKRDVLLQCDSVFVQNTGLFIMPEERSVDIDTPLDFAFVEFMLERANSVKSSGGGDSKYFITLYSTLSLFSIVYLVCYSKLARESLPELLVAHRDSSAFTKPQNDNKSNPQDKITSQGKLVCHSEGARSATEESLLSTRDFSKESLENLPYCHSELSQESEESLSELLGLKSNFSLASQVRHNKLSNEAYKNSSLYTRMTKWLPTQEIQAKRSIA
;
A
#
# COMPACT_ATOMS: atom_id res chain seq x y z
N MET A 1 28.67 -3.05 -33.97
CA MET A 1 29.80 -2.85 -33.03
C MET A 1 29.66 -3.90 -31.91
N SER A 2 30.67 -4.08 -31.05
CA SER A 2 30.48 -4.92 -29.84
C SER A 2 29.55 -4.19 -28.88
N LEU A 3 28.56 -4.89 -28.34
CA LEU A 3 27.64 -4.34 -27.33
C LEU A 3 28.43 -3.98 -26.06
N LYS A 4 28.34 -2.74 -25.57
CA LYS A 4 28.99 -2.30 -24.34
C LYS A 4 28.00 -2.24 -23.20
N VAL A 5 28.29 -2.95 -22.10
CA VAL A 5 27.40 -3.05 -20.94
C VAL A 5 28.10 -2.61 -19.66
N LEU A 6 27.43 -1.76 -18.89
CA LEU A 6 27.80 -1.47 -17.51
C LEU A 6 26.96 -2.32 -16.56
N VAL A 7 27.59 -3.06 -15.64
CA VAL A 7 26.90 -3.85 -14.60
C VAL A 7 27.26 -3.31 -13.21
N VAL A 8 26.25 -2.81 -12.50
CA VAL A 8 26.38 -2.25 -11.15
C VAL A 8 26.05 -3.33 -10.13
N GLY A 9 27.08 -3.83 -9.43
CA GLY A 9 26.96 -4.95 -8.48
C GLY A 9 27.36 -6.30 -9.08
N TYR A 10 28.22 -7.04 -8.38
CA TYR A 10 28.80 -8.32 -8.83
C TYR A 10 28.61 -9.46 -7.80
N GLY A 11 27.37 -9.59 -7.30
CA GLY A 11 26.88 -10.80 -6.61
C GLY A 11 26.55 -11.93 -7.60
N SER A 12 25.91 -13.04 -7.20
CA SER A 12 25.57 -14.10 -8.19
C SER A 12 24.70 -13.60 -9.34
N ILE A 13 23.73 -12.73 -9.07
CA ILE A 13 22.83 -12.25 -10.14
C ILE A 13 23.60 -11.38 -11.14
N GLY A 14 24.44 -10.46 -10.66
CA GLY A 14 25.36 -9.68 -11.50
C GLY A 14 26.34 -10.56 -12.30
N LYS A 15 26.94 -11.58 -11.66
CA LYS A 15 27.79 -12.59 -12.32
C LYS A 15 27.03 -13.33 -13.43
N ARG A 16 25.78 -13.73 -13.19
CA ARG A 16 24.93 -14.40 -14.19
C ARG A 16 24.61 -13.49 -15.38
N HIS A 17 24.31 -12.21 -15.18
CA HIS A 17 24.12 -11.29 -16.30
C HIS A 17 25.39 -11.16 -17.13
N VAL A 18 26.56 -11.06 -16.50
CA VAL A 18 27.86 -11.01 -17.18
C VAL A 18 28.10 -12.28 -17.99
N GLU A 19 27.98 -13.47 -17.36
CA GLU A 19 28.10 -14.76 -18.02
C GLU A 19 27.17 -14.87 -19.25
N VAL A 20 25.91 -14.47 -19.11
CA VAL A 20 24.90 -14.51 -20.18
C VAL A 20 25.23 -13.52 -21.31
N LEU A 21 25.65 -12.30 -21.00
CA LEU A 21 25.93 -11.27 -22.00
C LEU A 21 27.23 -11.55 -22.76
N GLU A 22 28.25 -12.09 -22.10
CA GLU A 22 29.46 -12.59 -22.75
C GLU A 22 29.11 -13.80 -23.65
N THR A 23 28.42 -14.81 -23.10
CA THR A 23 28.13 -16.08 -23.79
C THR A 23 27.17 -15.96 -24.97
N TYR A 24 26.12 -15.13 -24.85
CA TYR A 24 25.04 -15.04 -25.84
C TYR A 24 25.06 -13.77 -26.69
N PHE A 25 25.81 -12.72 -26.31
CA PHE A 25 25.85 -11.46 -27.07
C PHE A 25 27.27 -11.03 -27.46
N ASN A 26 28.32 -11.68 -26.94
CA ASN A 26 29.71 -11.24 -27.07
C ASN A 26 29.89 -9.77 -26.62
N ALA A 27 29.29 -9.46 -25.46
CA ALA A 27 29.31 -8.13 -24.87
C ALA A 27 30.68 -7.77 -24.27
N GLN A 28 31.02 -6.47 -24.30
CA GLN A 28 32.12 -5.90 -23.54
C GLN A 28 31.58 -5.38 -22.21
N ILE A 29 32.05 -5.96 -21.11
CA ILE A 29 31.55 -5.70 -19.76
C ILE A 29 32.45 -4.69 -19.04
N THR A 30 31.83 -3.78 -18.29
CA THR A 30 32.48 -2.96 -17.26
C THR A 30 31.67 -3.05 -15.97
N LEU A 31 32.36 -3.09 -14.83
CA LEU A 31 31.73 -3.34 -13.53
C LEU A 31 31.78 -2.11 -12.62
N ILE A 32 30.73 -1.90 -11.82
CA ILE A 32 30.83 -1.17 -10.56
C ILE A 32 30.83 -2.19 -9.42
N SER A 33 31.94 -2.27 -8.68
CA SER A 33 32.12 -3.22 -7.58
C SER A 33 33.25 -2.79 -6.66
N HIS A 34 33.07 -2.96 -5.35
CA HIS A 34 34.17 -2.84 -4.38
C HIS A 34 35.10 -4.06 -4.34
N GLN A 35 34.78 -5.13 -5.08
CA GLN A 35 35.65 -6.30 -5.20
C GLN A 35 36.83 -5.97 -6.15
N PRO A 36 38.06 -6.42 -5.85
CA PRO A 36 39.23 -6.19 -6.70
C PRO A 36 39.16 -7.06 -7.96
N LEU A 37 38.45 -6.57 -8.98
CA LEU A 37 38.16 -7.28 -10.23
C LEU A 37 38.73 -6.53 -11.44
N PRO A 38 39.10 -7.23 -12.53
CA PRO A 38 39.42 -6.59 -13.80
C PRO A 38 38.25 -5.72 -14.29
N HIS A 39 38.56 -4.55 -14.85
CA HIS A 39 37.58 -3.63 -15.45
C HIS A 39 36.46 -3.19 -14.48
N ALA A 40 36.73 -3.17 -13.17
CA ALA A 40 35.84 -2.65 -12.15
C ALA A 40 36.25 -1.25 -11.67
N TYR A 41 35.25 -0.41 -11.43
CA TYR A 41 35.36 0.88 -10.75
C TYR A 41 34.65 0.79 -9.39
N ALA A 42 35.07 1.55 -8.37
CA ALA A 42 34.47 1.42 -7.04
C ALA A 42 33.11 2.12 -6.93
N SER A 43 32.83 3.10 -7.79
CA SER A 43 31.58 3.86 -7.82
C SER A 43 31.20 4.32 -9.24
N LEU A 44 29.94 4.71 -9.44
CA LEU A 44 29.46 5.29 -10.71
C LEU A 44 30.12 6.66 -11.00
N GLN A 45 30.53 7.39 -9.96
CA GLN A 45 31.18 8.69 -10.03
C GLN A 45 32.62 8.61 -10.56
N GLU A 46 33.28 7.46 -10.43
CA GLU A 46 34.63 7.21 -10.92
C GLU A 46 34.68 6.84 -12.42
N LEU A 47 33.53 6.60 -13.07
CA LEU A 47 33.48 6.27 -14.48
C LEU A 47 33.86 7.48 -15.36
N PRO A 48 34.91 7.39 -16.19
CA PRO A 48 35.38 8.53 -16.99
C PRO A 48 34.39 8.93 -18.10
N GLN A 49 33.56 8.00 -18.58
CA GLN A 49 32.54 8.26 -19.62
C GLN A 49 31.29 7.43 -19.36
N ILE A 50 30.42 7.89 -18.45
CA ILE A 50 29.19 7.15 -18.10
C ILE A 50 28.26 6.90 -19.29
N ASN A 51 28.24 7.77 -20.31
CA ASN A 51 27.41 7.62 -21.51
C ASN A 51 28.00 6.71 -22.61
N ALA A 52 29.17 6.10 -22.39
CA ALA A 52 29.86 5.26 -23.38
C ALA A 52 29.28 3.84 -23.54
N PHE A 53 28.33 3.44 -22.68
CA PHE A 53 27.69 2.12 -22.73
C PHE A 53 26.33 2.18 -23.44
N ASP A 54 25.94 1.05 -24.03
CA ASP A 54 24.67 0.87 -24.74
C ASP A 54 23.57 0.42 -23.77
N TYR A 55 23.96 -0.39 -22.77
CA TYR A 55 23.07 -1.04 -21.82
C TYR A 55 23.62 -0.98 -20.39
N TYR A 56 22.73 -0.77 -19.42
CA TYR A 56 23.08 -0.55 -18.01
C TYR A 56 22.27 -1.53 -17.17
N ILE A 57 22.92 -2.30 -16.31
CA ILE A 57 22.30 -3.29 -15.43
C ILE A 57 22.56 -2.90 -13.98
N ILE A 58 21.51 -2.82 -13.17
CA ILE A 58 21.57 -2.66 -11.72
C ILE A 58 21.27 -4.03 -11.10
N ALA A 59 22.32 -4.66 -10.57
CA ALA A 59 22.35 -5.98 -9.94
C ALA A 59 23.00 -5.91 -8.54
N SER A 60 22.88 -4.74 -7.90
CA SER A 60 23.30 -4.46 -6.52
C SER A 60 22.27 -5.00 -5.50
N PRO A 61 22.51 -4.92 -4.19
CA PRO A 61 21.44 -5.14 -3.21
C PRO A 61 20.28 -4.16 -3.40
N THR A 62 19.05 -4.63 -3.15
CA THR A 62 17.79 -3.88 -3.40
C THR A 62 17.78 -2.48 -2.81
N HIS A 63 18.24 -2.31 -1.56
CA HIS A 63 18.29 -1.01 -0.88
C HIS A 63 19.22 0.04 -1.53
N LYS A 64 19.96 -0.34 -2.59
CA LYS A 64 20.75 0.59 -3.42
C LYS A 64 20.13 0.84 -4.79
N HIS A 65 19.06 0.15 -5.16
CA HIS A 65 18.42 0.29 -6.47
C HIS A 65 17.93 1.71 -6.72
N PHE A 66 17.29 2.35 -5.71
CA PHE A 66 16.82 3.72 -5.84
C PHE A 66 17.95 4.72 -6.11
N GLU A 67 19.05 4.65 -5.35
CA GLU A 67 20.20 5.53 -5.54
C GLU A 67 20.83 5.34 -6.93
N HIS A 68 21.16 4.08 -7.29
CA HIS A 68 21.78 3.76 -8.57
C HIS A 68 20.88 4.11 -9.76
N LEU A 69 19.57 3.84 -9.68
CA LEU A 69 18.63 4.15 -10.75
C LEU A 69 18.45 5.65 -10.91
N ARG A 70 18.26 6.39 -9.81
CA ARG A 70 18.15 7.86 -9.84
C ARG A 70 19.41 8.50 -10.43
N MET A 71 20.59 8.00 -10.08
CA MET A 71 21.85 8.47 -10.65
C MET A 71 21.95 8.19 -12.14
N LEU A 72 21.75 6.94 -12.58
CA LEU A 72 21.85 6.57 -13.99
C LEU A 72 20.82 7.33 -14.85
N ASP A 73 19.57 7.42 -14.39
CA ASP A 73 18.51 8.12 -15.13
C ASP A 73 18.68 9.65 -15.16
N THR A 74 19.49 10.22 -14.24
CA THR A 74 19.89 11.64 -14.27
C THR A 74 21.10 11.89 -15.17
N LEU A 75 22.09 10.99 -15.16
CA LEU A 75 23.39 11.16 -15.82
C LEU A 75 23.43 10.66 -17.27
N CYS A 76 22.50 9.78 -17.64
CA CYS A 76 22.37 9.20 -18.96
C CYS A 76 21.11 9.71 -19.69
N GLU A 77 21.17 9.69 -21.02
CA GLU A 77 20.07 10.09 -21.90
C GLU A 77 20.03 9.18 -23.14
N ASN A 78 18.83 8.79 -23.57
CA ASN A 78 18.56 7.83 -24.63
C ASN A 78 19.23 6.46 -24.41
N LYS A 79 19.31 5.99 -23.17
CA LYS A 79 19.89 4.69 -22.79
C LYS A 79 18.84 3.67 -22.35
N ILE A 80 19.23 2.40 -22.35
CA ILE A 80 18.44 1.30 -21.78
C ILE A 80 19.00 0.94 -20.40
N ILE A 81 18.18 1.06 -19.37
CA ILE A 81 18.51 0.70 -17.98
C ILE A 81 17.65 -0.50 -17.58
N PHE A 82 18.28 -1.52 -17.02
CA PHE A 82 17.63 -2.70 -16.49
C PHE A 82 17.95 -2.81 -15.00
N VAL A 83 16.93 -3.07 -14.19
CA VAL A 83 17.03 -3.15 -12.72
C VAL A 83 16.55 -4.51 -12.28
N GLU A 84 17.35 -5.23 -11.50
CA GLU A 84 16.94 -6.53 -10.97
C GLU A 84 15.77 -6.43 -9.98
N LYS A 85 15.08 -7.55 -9.78
CA LYS A 85 13.90 -7.61 -8.90
C LYS A 85 14.30 -7.78 -7.42
N PRO A 86 13.48 -7.26 -6.47
CA PRO A 86 12.40 -6.31 -6.68
C PRO A 86 12.96 -4.92 -7.00
N LEU A 87 12.15 -4.07 -7.64
CA LEU A 87 12.58 -2.74 -8.06
C LEU A 87 13.13 -1.91 -6.88
N PHE A 88 12.38 -1.86 -5.78
CA PHE A 88 12.78 -1.23 -4.52
C PHE A 88 12.28 -2.06 -3.32
N GLU A 89 12.85 -1.81 -2.15
CA GLU A 89 12.46 -2.38 -0.84
C GLU A 89 11.29 -1.64 -0.17
N GLN A 90 10.96 -0.44 -0.67
CA GLN A 90 9.87 0.42 -0.21
C GLN A 90 9.36 1.29 -1.38
N ASP A 91 8.20 1.92 -1.23
CA ASP A 91 7.72 2.88 -2.23
C ASP A 91 8.49 4.21 -2.10
N TYR A 92 9.27 4.55 -3.12
CA TYR A 92 9.99 5.81 -3.24
C TYR A 92 9.25 6.86 -4.08
N HIS A 93 8.08 6.51 -4.64
CA HIS A 93 7.36 7.30 -5.64
C HIS A 93 8.28 7.79 -6.78
N PHE A 94 9.22 6.95 -7.21
CA PHE A 94 10.23 7.30 -8.21
C PHE A 94 9.58 7.67 -9.55
N GLN A 95 9.76 8.93 -9.96
CA GLN A 95 9.37 9.40 -11.29
C GLN A 95 10.59 9.35 -12.21
N ALA A 96 10.50 8.56 -13.27
CA ALA A 96 11.54 8.52 -14.29
C ALA A 96 11.66 9.87 -15.02
N SER A 97 12.87 10.20 -15.44
CA SER A 97 13.20 11.41 -16.20
C SER A 97 12.49 11.53 -17.56
N GLY A 98 11.98 10.40 -18.08
CA GLY A 98 11.46 10.26 -19.44
C GLY A 98 12.55 10.16 -20.52
N LYS A 99 13.83 10.23 -20.15
CA LYS A 99 14.98 10.24 -21.07
C LYS A 99 15.52 8.86 -21.42
N ASN A 100 15.22 7.86 -20.60
CA ASN A 100 15.78 6.51 -20.69
C ASN A 100 14.67 5.46 -20.66
N THR A 101 14.92 4.31 -21.31
CA THR A 101 14.01 3.17 -21.28
C THR A 101 14.39 2.27 -20.11
N ILE A 102 13.49 2.13 -19.12
CA ILE A 102 13.76 1.41 -17.87
C ILE A 102 12.93 0.12 -17.80
N PHE A 103 13.59 -1.00 -17.52
CA PHE A 103 13.00 -2.34 -17.38
C PHE A 103 13.29 -2.97 -16.01
N VAL A 104 12.40 -3.84 -15.52
CA VAL A 104 12.58 -4.56 -14.25
C VAL A 104 12.70 -6.08 -14.48
N GLY A 105 13.64 -6.74 -13.78
CA GLY A 105 14.15 -8.10 -14.02
C GLY A 105 13.24 -9.30 -13.71
N PHE A 106 11.98 -9.27 -14.10
CA PHE A 106 11.07 -10.42 -13.92
C PHE A 106 11.25 -11.52 -14.98
N CYS A 107 12.44 -12.16 -14.98
CA CYS A 107 12.86 -13.15 -15.96
C CYS A 107 11.90 -14.36 -16.16
N LEU A 108 11.08 -14.70 -15.16
CA LEU A 108 10.11 -15.80 -15.28
C LEU A 108 8.97 -15.51 -16.25
N ARG A 109 8.72 -14.26 -16.65
CA ARG A 109 7.77 -13.96 -17.75
C ARG A 109 8.19 -14.59 -19.09
N PHE A 110 9.43 -15.08 -19.21
CA PHE A 110 9.94 -15.81 -20.37
C PHE A 110 9.78 -17.35 -20.25
N HIS A 111 9.20 -17.85 -19.17
CA HIS A 111 9.02 -19.29 -18.94
C HIS A 111 7.97 -19.89 -19.91
N PRO A 112 8.26 -20.98 -20.65
CA PRO A 112 7.36 -21.53 -21.68
C PRO A 112 5.94 -21.85 -21.20
N ILE A 113 5.81 -22.40 -20.00
CA ILE A 113 4.52 -22.69 -19.36
C ILE A 113 3.60 -21.46 -19.33
N PHE A 114 4.10 -20.28 -18.96
CA PHE A 114 3.26 -19.09 -18.85
C PHE A 114 2.75 -18.60 -20.21
N TRP A 115 3.54 -18.79 -21.28
CA TRP A 115 3.08 -18.49 -22.65
C TRP A 115 2.02 -19.49 -23.13
N HIS A 116 2.18 -20.78 -22.83
CA HIS A 116 1.14 -21.78 -23.08
C HIS A 116 -0.15 -21.47 -22.31
N ILE A 117 -0.05 -21.12 -21.03
CA ILE A 117 -1.19 -20.65 -20.24
C ILE A 117 -1.83 -19.41 -20.86
N LYS A 118 -1.05 -18.40 -21.26
CA LYS A 118 -1.55 -17.18 -21.89
C LYS A 118 -2.31 -17.44 -23.21
N GLU A 119 -1.84 -18.38 -24.03
CA GLU A 119 -2.57 -18.81 -25.24
C GLU A 119 -3.89 -19.53 -24.90
N LYS A 120 -3.95 -20.31 -23.82
CA LYS A 120 -5.19 -20.97 -23.36
C LYS A 120 -6.19 -19.98 -22.74
N LEU A 121 -5.71 -19.06 -21.89
CA LEU A 121 -6.54 -18.05 -21.23
C LEU A 121 -7.09 -16.98 -22.19
N ALA A 122 -6.58 -16.90 -23.43
CA ALA A 122 -7.20 -16.12 -24.49
C ALA A 122 -8.57 -16.69 -24.95
N GLN A 123 -8.85 -17.97 -24.65
CA GLN A 123 -10.07 -18.67 -25.06
C GLN A 123 -11.09 -18.80 -23.90
N GLU A 124 -10.60 -18.89 -22.66
CA GLU A 124 -11.45 -19.01 -21.47
C GLU A 124 -10.87 -18.27 -20.26
N LYS A 125 -11.75 -17.69 -19.43
CA LYS A 125 -11.33 -16.95 -18.23
C LYS A 125 -11.24 -17.88 -17.02
N PRO A 126 -10.20 -17.77 -16.18
CA PRO A 126 -10.13 -18.53 -14.93
C PRO A 126 -11.04 -17.90 -13.88
N TYR A 127 -11.61 -18.71 -13.00
CA TYR A 127 -12.35 -18.22 -11.82
C TYR A 127 -11.51 -18.31 -10.54
N PHE A 128 -10.59 -19.28 -10.46
CA PHE A 128 -9.71 -19.47 -9.31
C PHE A 128 -8.28 -19.80 -9.75
N VAL A 129 -7.32 -19.22 -9.05
CA VAL A 129 -5.88 -19.47 -9.20
C VAL A 129 -5.27 -19.65 -7.82
N GLN A 130 -4.48 -20.71 -7.63
CA GLN A 130 -3.66 -20.93 -6.44
C GLN A 130 -2.18 -20.95 -6.83
N ILE A 131 -1.36 -20.14 -6.18
CA ILE A 131 0.09 -20.09 -6.35
C ILE A 131 0.75 -20.50 -5.03
N THR A 132 1.78 -21.34 -5.09
CA THR A 132 2.52 -21.78 -3.91
C THR A 132 4.02 -21.88 -4.22
N CYS A 133 4.83 -21.04 -3.57
CA CYS A 133 6.28 -20.94 -3.73
C CYS A 133 6.98 -21.06 -2.37
N GLY A 134 7.36 -22.28 -1.99
CA GLY A 134 7.92 -22.58 -0.66
C GLY A 134 9.26 -23.29 -0.77
N SER A 135 10.25 -22.89 0.04
CA SER A 135 11.53 -23.59 0.12
C SER A 135 12.32 -23.24 1.38
N TYR A 136 13.20 -24.12 1.84
CA TYR A 136 13.92 -23.92 3.09
C TYR A 136 15.12 -22.96 2.90
N LEU A 137 15.03 -21.74 3.43
CA LEU A 137 16.07 -20.70 3.29
C LEU A 137 17.49 -21.21 3.66
N PRO A 138 17.70 -22.02 4.72
CA PRO A 138 19.01 -22.58 5.04
C PRO A 138 19.60 -23.52 3.98
N SER A 139 18.79 -24.12 3.09
CA SER A 139 19.27 -24.95 1.98
C SER A 139 19.45 -24.17 0.66
N TRP A 140 19.22 -22.85 0.64
CA TRP A 140 19.37 -22.05 -0.58
C TRP A 140 20.82 -21.96 -1.09
N ARG A 141 21.80 -22.04 -0.17
CA ARG A 141 23.22 -21.78 -0.43
C ARG A 141 24.07 -22.73 0.40
N GLN A 142 24.58 -23.81 -0.21
CA GLN A 142 25.43 -24.76 0.50
C GLN A 142 26.67 -24.07 1.06
N GLY A 143 27.03 -24.39 2.32
CA GLY A 143 28.18 -23.82 3.01
C GLY A 143 28.05 -22.35 3.46
N VAL A 144 26.93 -21.68 3.19
CA VAL A 144 26.70 -20.28 3.61
C VAL A 144 25.69 -20.22 4.75
N ASN A 145 26.06 -19.61 5.88
CA ASN A 145 25.11 -19.39 6.98
C ASN A 145 24.03 -18.40 6.53
N TYR A 146 22.77 -18.86 6.45
CA TYR A 146 21.63 -18.06 6.00
C TYR A 146 21.36 -16.82 6.86
N ARG A 147 21.82 -16.79 8.11
CA ARG A 147 21.71 -15.62 8.99
C ARG A 147 22.49 -14.40 8.47
N ASN A 148 23.46 -14.61 7.59
CA ASN A 148 24.40 -13.59 7.10
C ASN A 148 24.09 -13.14 5.66
N ILE A 149 22.97 -13.57 5.07
CA ILE A 149 22.57 -13.18 3.71
C ILE A 149 21.46 -12.13 3.74
N TYR A 150 21.40 -11.25 2.75
CA TYR A 150 20.47 -10.13 2.74
C TYR A 150 19.00 -10.55 2.93
N SER A 151 18.61 -11.72 2.42
CA SER A 151 17.27 -12.34 2.60
C SER A 151 16.84 -12.50 4.06
N ALA A 152 17.78 -12.59 5.00
CA ALA A 152 17.53 -12.65 6.45
C ALA A 152 17.38 -11.27 7.13
N HIS A 153 17.48 -10.18 6.37
CA HIS A 153 17.60 -8.82 6.89
C HIS A 153 16.61 -7.87 6.23
N ALA A 154 15.51 -7.54 6.93
CA ALA A 154 14.47 -6.62 6.43
C ALA A 154 15.05 -5.28 5.96
N LYS A 155 16.00 -4.71 6.72
CA LYS A 155 16.68 -3.44 6.41
C LYS A 155 17.53 -3.46 5.13
N GLN A 156 17.84 -4.63 4.58
CA GLN A 156 18.61 -4.75 3.32
C GLN A 156 17.71 -5.00 2.10
N GLY A 157 16.39 -5.09 2.30
CA GLY A 157 15.41 -5.49 1.29
C GLY A 157 15.21 -6.99 1.16
N GLY A 158 15.57 -7.78 2.18
CA GLY A 158 15.29 -9.21 2.23
C GLY A 158 13.96 -9.56 2.90
N GLY A 159 13.45 -10.73 2.57
CA GLY A 159 12.17 -11.25 3.06
C GLY A 159 11.45 -12.01 1.95
N VAL A 160 10.63 -12.99 2.31
CA VAL A 160 9.97 -13.88 1.35
C VAL A 160 9.12 -13.11 0.32
N LEU A 161 8.47 -12.02 0.74
CA LEU A 161 7.71 -11.14 -0.16
C LEU A 161 8.57 -10.51 -1.26
N LEU A 162 9.77 -10.07 -0.90
CA LEU A 162 10.67 -9.31 -1.78
C LEU A 162 11.48 -10.25 -2.66
N ASP A 163 12.02 -11.33 -2.09
CA ASP A 163 12.82 -12.31 -2.81
C ASP A 163 11.97 -13.18 -3.75
N LEU A 164 10.78 -13.59 -3.33
CA LEU A 164 9.81 -14.35 -4.14
C LEU A 164 8.72 -13.45 -4.77
N SER A 165 9.07 -12.19 -5.03
CA SER A 165 8.20 -11.19 -5.70
C SER A 165 7.77 -11.58 -7.13
N HIS A 166 8.45 -12.56 -7.76
CA HIS A 166 8.05 -13.12 -9.05
C HIS A 166 6.61 -13.68 -9.02
N GLU A 167 6.22 -14.34 -7.94
CA GLU A 167 4.89 -14.94 -7.78
C GLU A 167 3.78 -13.89 -7.93
N LEU A 168 3.99 -12.71 -7.36
CA LEU A 168 3.06 -11.58 -7.45
C LEU A 168 3.09 -10.92 -8.85
N ASP A 169 4.27 -10.87 -9.47
CA ASP A 169 4.45 -10.32 -10.82
C ASP A 169 3.72 -11.14 -11.89
N TYR A 170 3.98 -12.45 -11.99
CA TYR A 170 3.32 -13.27 -13.02
C TYR A 170 1.83 -13.47 -12.73
N ALA A 171 1.40 -13.43 -11.46
CA ALA A 171 -0.02 -13.42 -11.12
C ALA A 171 -0.74 -12.21 -11.73
N GLN A 172 -0.22 -11.00 -11.54
CA GLN A 172 -0.85 -9.80 -12.11
C GLN A 172 -0.69 -9.73 -13.64
N TRP A 173 0.41 -10.24 -14.19
CA TRP A 173 0.63 -10.29 -15.64
C TRP A 173 -0.31 -11.26 -16.37
N LEU A 174 -0.64 -12.41 -15.77
CA LEU A 174 -1.53 -13.42 -16.36
C LEU A 174 -3.01 -13.16 -16.05
N PHE A 175 -3.35 -12.71 -14.84
CA PHE A 175 -4.73 -12.65 -14.33
C PHE A 175 -5.24 -11.22 -14.06
N GLY A 176 -4.44 -10.21 -14.39
CA GLY A 176 -4.73 -8.78 -14.22
C GLY A 176 -4.42 -8.24 -12.81
N ASP A 177 -4.37 -6.91 -12.70
CA ASP A 177 -4.07 -6.21 -11.44
C ASP A 177 -4.92 -6.71 -10.27
N ILE A 178 -4.31 -6.84 -9.10
CA ILE A 178 -5.02 -7.14 -7.86
C ILE A 178 -5.77 -5.91 -7.37
N ILE A 179 -7.01 -6.09 -6.92
CA ILE A 179 -7.82 -5.01 -6.32
C ILE A 179 -7.36 -4.82 -4.88
N SER A 180 -6.66 -3.71 -4.58
CA SER A 180 -5.91 -3.53 -3.32
C SER A 180 -6.74 -3.65 -2.02
N HIS A 181 -8.04 -3.33 -2.05
CA HIS A 181 -8.93 -3.48 -0.88
C HIS A 181 -9.48 -4.91 -0.69
N SER A 182 -9.40 -5.76 -1.73
CA SER A 182 -9.81 -7.17 -1.67
C SER A 182 -8.77 -8.08 -0.99
N ILE A 183 -7.52 -7.61 -0.85
CA ILE A 183 -6.42 -8.38 -0.25
C ILE A 183 -6.73 -8.66 1.23
N LYS A 184 -6.72 -9.94 1.60
CA LYS A 184 -6.84 -10.44 2.99
C LYS A 184 -5.79 -11.54 3.20
N GLY A 185 -5.03 -11.47 4.28
CA GLY A 185 -3.95 -12.42 4.51
C GLY A 185 -2.99 -11.99 5.62
N PHE A 186 -1.77 -12.50 5.54
CA PHE A 186 -0.66 -12.24 6.44
C PHE A 186 0.67 -12.16 5.67
N ASN A 187 1.54 -11.24 6.08
CA ASN A 187 2.95 -11.19 5.72
C ASN A 187 3.76 -11.00 7.01
N GLY A 188 4.77 -11.82 7.24
CA GLY A 188 5.57 -11.70 8.46
C GLY A 188 6.44 -12.91 8.77
N LYS A 189 6.85 -13.03 10.03
CA LYS A 189 7.73 -14.08 10.53
C LYS A 189 6.98 -15.01 11.49
N ILE A 190 7.00 -16.31 11.24
CA ILE A 190 6.37 -17.34 12.10
C ILE A 190 7.29 -18.51 12.46
N SER A 191 8.39 -18.72 11.73
CA SER A 191 9.23 -19.91 11.86
C SER A 191 10.35 -19.76 12.89
N GLU A 192 11.05 -20.87 13.13
CA GLU A 192 12.27 -20.98 13.93
C GLU A 192 13.47 -20.18 13.39
N LEU A 193 13.42 -19.71 12.14
CA LEU A 193 14.57 -19.09 11.46
C LEU A 193 15.04 -17.82 12.19
N GLU A 194 16.34 -17.70 12.43
CA GLU A 194 16.96 -16.54 13.06
C GLU A 194 17.17 -15.41 12.03
N ILE A 195 16.06 -14.78 11.63
CA ILE A 195 16.01 -13.68 10.65
C ILE A 195 15.20 -12.50 11.20
N SER A 196 15.42 -11.30 10.67
CA SER A 196 14.63 -10.08 10.98
C SER A 196 13.62 -9.71 9.90
N SER A 197 13.63 -10.41 8.77
CA SER A 197 12.68 -10.31 7.66
C SER A 197 11.49 -11.26 7.82
N ASP A 198 10.49 -11.11 6.94
CA ASP A 198 9.39 -12.07 6.77
C ASP A 198 9.87 -13.43 6.23
N ASP A 199 9.32 -14.51 6.79
CA ASP A 199 9.51 -15.90 6.36
C ASP A 199 8.24 -16.53 5.76
N THR A 200 7.09 -15.84 5.82
CA THR A 200 5.85 -16.26 5.19
C THR A 200 5.03 -15.09 4.63
N LEU A 201 4.41 -15.36 3.49
CA LEU A 201 3.37 -14.58 2.86
C LEU A 201 2.22 -15.53 2.56
N SER A 202 0.99 -15.19 2.95
CA SER A 202 -0.20 -15.92 2.50
C SER A 202 -1.38 -14.97 2.39
N PHE A 203 -2.01 -14.88 1.22
CA PHE A 203 -3.18 -14.04 1.01
C PHE A 203 -4.16 -14.56 -0.03
N ILE A 204 -5.41 -14.12 0.11
CA ILE A 204 -6.44 -14.17 -0.93
C ILE A 204 -6.75 -12.76 -1.43
N ALA A 205 -7.06 -12.64 -2.71
CA ALA A 205 -7.49 -11.38 -3.32
C ALA A 205 -8.33 -11.60 -4.59
N GLN A 206 -8.99 -10.56 -5.06
CA GLN A 206 -9.71 -10.54 -6.32
C GLN A 206 -8.95 -9.66 -7.34
N THR A 207 -8.81 -10.12 -8.58
CA THR A 207 -8.21 -9.30 -9.65
C THR A 207 -9.26 -8.44 -10.36
N LYS A 208 -8.83 -7.40 -11.09
CA LYS A 208 -9.69 -6.60 -11.97
C LYS A 208 -10.36 -7.43 -13.08
N GLN A 209 -9.87 -8.63 -13.38
CA GLN A 209 -10.48 -9.57 -14.33
C GLN A 209 -11.52 -10.49 -13.67
N ASN A 210 -11.84 -10.28 -12.39
CA ASN A 210 -12.75 -11.10 -11.57
C ASN A 210 -12.24 -12.52 -11.31
N VAL A 211 -10.93 -12.70 -11.21
CA VAL A 211 -10.29 -13.96 -10.81
C VAL A 211 -10.07 -13.94 -9.29
N LEU A 212 -10.42 -15.03 -8.60
CA LEU A 212 -10.04 -15.24 -7.20
C LEU A 212 -8.62 -15.81 -7.14
N LEU A 213 -7.70 -15.08 -6.54
CA LEU A 213 -6.30 -15.46 -6.35
C LEU A 213 -6.06 -15.90 -4.90
N ASN A 214 -5.37 -17.02 -4.72
CA ASN A 214 -4.75 -17.44 -3.46
C ASN A 214 -3.25 -17.60 -3.70
N LEU A 215 -2.41 -16.87 -2.97
CA LEU A 215 -0.95 -16.89 -3.13
C LEU A 215 -0.30 -17.13 -1.78
N THR A 216 0.56 -18.15 -1.70
CA THR A 216 1.35 -18.46 -0.50
C THR A 216 2.83 -18.62 -0.85
N CYS A 217 3.72 -17.94 -0.13
CA CYS A 217 5.17 -18.08 -0.24
C CYS A 217 5.78 -18.33 1.15
N ASP A 218 6.82 -19.16 1.23
CA ASP A 218 7.46 -19.47 2.52
C ASP A 218 8.96 -19.81 2.44
N TYR A 219 9.67 -19.56 3.56
CA TYR A 219 11.10 -19.85 3.77
C TYR A 219 11.38 -21.12 4.58
N PHE A 220 10.33 -21.87 4.94
CA PHE A 220 10.45 -23.02 5.85
C PHE A 220 10.05 -24.37 5.24
N SER A 221 9.54 -24.43 4.00
CA SER A 221 9.20 -25.69 3.32
C SER A 221 10.44 -26.53 3.02
N LYS A 222 10.59 -27.64 3.74
CA LYS A 222 11.67 -28.61 3.52
C LYS A 222 11.53 -29.40 2.21
N ASN A 223 10.36 -29.41 1.59
CA ASN A 223 10.14 -29.84 0.20
C ASN A 223 9.99 -28.61 -0.71
N PRO A 224 10.99 -28.26 -1.53
CA PRO A 224 10.90 -27.13 -2.46
C PRO A 224 9.75 -27.29 -3.44
N ARG A 225 8.92 -26.25 -3.57
CA ARG A 225 7.75 -26.24 -4.45
C ARG A 225 7.59 -24.88 -5.10
N ARG A 226 7.27 -24.87 -6.39
CA ARG A 226 6.89 -23.66 -7.13
C ARG A 226 5.79 -24.01 -8.12
N ILE A 227 4.58 -24.11 -7.58
CA ILE A 227 3.42 -24.70 -8.27
C ILE A 227 2.33 -23.65 -8.40
N MET A 228 1.68 -23.62 -9.56
CA MET A 228 0.48 -22.82 -9.82
C MET A 228 -0.65 -23.72 -10.36
N TYR A 229 -1.78 -23.69 -9.66
CA TYR A 229 -3.04 -24.30 -10.10
C TYR A 229 -3.96 -23.23 -10.68
N ILE A 230 -4.58 -23.50 -11.84
CA ILE A 230 -5.54 -22.61 -12.49
C ILE A 230 -6.79 -23.41 -12.83
N HIS A 231 -7.97 -22.86 -12.53
CA HIS A 231 -9.24 -23.49 -12.83
C HIS A 231 -10.11 -22.59 -13.72
N THR A 232 -10.53 -23.15 -14.85
CA THR A 232 -11.38 -22.52 -15.87
C THR A 232 -12.67 -23.34 -16.02
N PRO A 233 -13.68 -22.88 -16.79
CA PRO A 233 -14.92 -23.63 -17.00
C PRO A 233 -14.75 -25.00 -17.66
N HIS A 234 -13.71 -25.19 -18.49
CA HIS A 234 -13.50 -26.46 -19.23
C HIS A 234 -12.24 -27.23 -18.82
N SER A 235 -11.29 -26.55 -18.18
CA SER A 235 -9.95 -27.09 -17.93
C SER A 235 -9.49 -26.85 -16.48
N SER A 236 -8.52 -27.63 -16.03
CA SER A 236 -7.68 -27.29 -14.87
C SER A 236 -6.22 -27.50 -15.23
N PHE A 237 -5.36 -26.62 -14.76
CA PHE A 237 -3.94 -26.62 -15.09
C PHE A 237 -3.11 -26.79 -13.82
N GLU A 238 -2.14 -27.69 -13.84
CA GLU A 238 -1.08 -27.80 -12.83
C GLU A 238 0.25 -27.40 -13.49
N CYS A 239 0.83 -26.30 -13.04
CA CYS A 239 2.07 -25.74 -13.54
C CYS A 239 3.16 -25.93 -12.50
N ASP A 240 4.11 -26.84 -12.72
CA ASP A 240 5.31 -27.00 -11.89
C ASP A 240 6.50 -26.31 -12.56
N LEU A 241 7.00 -25.25 -11.92
CA LEU A 241 8.11 -24.42 -12.42
C LEU A 241 9.49 -24.90 -11.94
N ILE A 242 9.56 -25.97 -11.14
CA ILE A 242 10.81 -26.65 -10.77
C ILE A 242 11.06 -27.83 -11.71
N SER A 243 10.02 -28.62 -12.01
CA SER A 243 10.11 -29.74 -12.97
C SER A 243 9.94 -29.31 -14.43
N ASN A 244 9.60 -28.04 -14.68
CA ASN A 244 9.22 -27.50 -15.99
C ASN A 244 8.05 -28.28 -16.65
N THR A 245 7.05 -28.68 -15.85
CA THR A 245 5.93 -29.52 -16.32
C THR A 245 4.60 -28.76 -16.26
N LEU A 246 3.84 -28.82 -17.35
CA LEU A 246 2.46 -28.37 -17.45
C LEU A 246 1.54 -29.58 -17.63
N LYS A 247 0.62 -29.80 -16.68
CA LYS A 247 -0.47 -30.77 -16.84
C LYS A 247 -1.77 -30.02 -17.11
N ILE A 248 -2.53 -30.47 -18.10
CA ILE A 248 -3.83 -29.93 -18.50
C ILE A 248 -4.87 -31.03 -18.34
N TYR A 249 -5.79 -30.84 -17.40
CA TYR A 249 -6.89 -31.73 -17.11
C TYR A 249 -8.16 -31.19 -17.77
N THR A 250 -8.84 -32.03 -18.53
CA THR A 250 -10.24 -31.84 -18.93
C THR A 250 -11.09 -32.91 -18.25
N LYS A 251 -12.40 -32.93 -18.53
CA LYS A 251 -13.32 -33.92 -17.97
C LYS A 251 -12.87 -35.38 -18.21
N ASP A 252 -12.30 -35.66 -19.38
CA ASP A 252 -12.07 -37.02 -19.86
C ASP A 252 -10.57 -37.34 -20.10
N HIS A 253 -9.68 -36.33 -20.07
CA HIS A 253 -8.28 -36.47 -20.45
C HIS A 253 -7.32 -35.67 -19.55
N CYS A 254 -6.08 -36.14 -19.44
CA CYS A 254 -4.95 -35.40 -18.87
C CYS A 254 -3.81 -35.37 -19.90
N LEU A 255 -3.44 -34.18 -20.37
CA LEU A 255 -2.26 -33.95 -21.19
C LEU A 255 -1.11 -33.48 -20.28
N THR A 256 0.08 -34.06 -20.44
CA THR A 256 1.30 -33.58 -19.76
C THR A 256 2.31 -33.10 -20.80
N GLN A 257 2.86 -31.91 -20.61
CA GLN A 257 3.93 -31.32 -21.41
C GLN A 257 5.11 -31.00 -20.48
N THR A 258 6.34 -31.27 -20.91
CA THR A 258 7.56 -30.94 -20.16
C THR A 258 8.48 -30.13 -21.07
N PHE A 259 9.08 -29.07 -20.53
CA PHE A 259 9.93 -28.14 -21.27
C PHE A 259 11.40 -28.27 -20.86
N HIS A 260 12.30 -28.14 -21.83
CA HIS A 260 13.73 -28.43 -21.70
C HIS A 260 14.58 -27.22 -22.10
N PHE A 261 14.96 -26.43 -21.09
CA PHE A 261 15.85 -25.28 -21.21
C PHE A 261 16.71 -25.13 -19.94
N SER A 262 17.86 -24.48 -20.06
CA SER A 262 18.68 -24.09 -18.91
C SER A 262 18.29 -22.70 -18.38
N ARG A 263 18.52 -22.44 -17.09
CA ARG A 263 18.19 -21.17 -16.43
C ARG A 263 18.79 -19.96 -17.15
N ASN A 264 20.02 -20.06 -17.65
CA ASN A 264 20.72 -18.96 -18.33
C ASN A 264 20.11 -18.62 -19.70
N GLU A 265 19.40 -19.54 -20.36
CA GLU A 265 18.69 -19.23 -21.61
C GLU A 265 17.46 -18.33 -21.39
N LEU A 266 16.78 -18.42 -20.24
CA LEU A 266 15.71 -17.46 -19.88
C LEU A 266 16.26 -16.03 -19.75
N PHE A 267 17.42 -15.88 -19.11
CA PHE A 267 18.11 -14.59 -19.01
C PHE A 267 18.59 -14.10 -20.38
N ALA A 268 19.09 -15.00 -21.23
CA ALA A 268 19.51 -14.67 -22.60
C ALA A 268 18.33 -14.17 -23.45
N LEU A 269 17.18 -14.86 -23.36
CA LEU A 269 15.94 -14.48 -24.06
C LEU A 269 15.37 -13.16 -23.53
N MET A 270 15.44 -12.93 -22.22
CA MET A 270 15.06 -11.66 -21.57
C MET A 270 15.90 -10.49 -22.11
N HIS A 271 17.23 -10.61 -22.09
CA HIS A 271 18.11 -9.59 -22.64
C HIS A 271 17.89 -9.39 -24.14
N GLN A 272 17.54 -10.44 -24.89
CA GLN A 272 17.23 -10.30 -26.32
C GLN A 272 15.92 -9.57 -26.57
N ASN A 273 14.88 -9.77 -25.75
CA ASN A 273 13.63 -9.00 -25.85
C ASN A 273 13.83 -7.51 -25.51
N ILE A 274 14.80 -7.19 -24.65
CA ILE A 274 15.17 -5.81 -24.32
C ILE A 274 16.00 -5.17 -25.44
N LEU A 275 17.02 -5.86 -25.94
CA LEU A 275 18.05 -5.28 -26.80
C LEU A 275 17.80 -5.46 -28.31
N SER A 276 17.04 -6.49 -28.71
CA SER A 276 16.85 -6.89 -30.11
C SER A 276 18.15 -6.98 -30.92
N HIS A 277 19.24 -7.41 -30.28
CA HIS A 277 20.59 -7.21 -30.80
C HIS A 277 20.99 -8.28 -31.83
N PRO A 278 21.61 -7.92 -32.96
CA PRO A 278 21.94 -8.87 -34.04
C PRO A 278 23.06 -9.86 -33.69
N SER A 279 23.87 -9.60 -32.65
CA SER A 279 24.89 -10.57 -32.19
C SER A 279 24.33 -11.72 -31.35
N PHE A 280 23.02 -11.72 -31.06
CA PHE A 280 22.41 -12.74 -30.21
C PHE A 280 22.61 -14.14 -30.76
N ALA A 281 23.24 -15.00 -29.97
CA ALA A 281 23.60 -16.36 -30.32
C ALA A 281 22.37 -17.30 -30.28
N ARG A 282 21.35 -17.04 -31.10
CA ARG A 282 20.08 -17.79 -31.17
C ARG A 282 20.26 -19.31 -31.28
N LYS A 283 21.35 -19.77 -31.91
CA LYS A 283 21.74 -21.19 -32.02
C LYS A 283 22.09 -21.88 -30.68
N ARG A 284 22.25 -21.12 -29.59
CA ARG A 284 22.54 -21.62 -28.23
C ARG A 284 21.28 -21.68 -27.33
N ILE A 285 20.11 -21.42 -27.91
CA ILE A 285 18.82 -21.43 -27.20
C ILE A 285 18.03 -22.67 -27.64
N SER A 286 17.44 -23.36 -26.68
CA SER A 286 16.52 -24.48 -26.84
C SER A 286 15.30 -24.12 -27.69
N GLN A 287 14.78 -25.12 -28.43
CA GLN A 287 13.65 -24.90 -29.34
C GLN A 287 12.38 -24.44 -28.60
N ASP A 288 12.10 -25.02 -27.43
CA ASP A 288 10.98 -24.64 -26.55
C ASP A 288 10.93 -23.14 -26.19
N LEU A 289 12.10 -22.49 -26.13
CA LEU A 289 12.23 -21.05 -25.90
C LEU A 289 12.18 -20.23 -27.19
N LEU A 290 12.64 -20.80 -28.32
CA LEU A 290 12.60 -20.15 -29.64
C LEU A 290 11.21 -20.15 -30.29
N ASP A 291 10.35 -21.09 -29.90
CA ASP A 291 8.95 -21.22 -30.35
C ASP A 291 8.00 -20.23 -29.64
N LEU A 292 8.47 -19.55 -28.59
CA LEU A 292 7.67 -18.56 -27.87
C LEU A 292 7.38 -17.35 -28.75
N LYS A 293 6.09 -17.08 -28.97
CA LYS A 293 5.58 -15.90 -29.68
C LYS A 293 5.62 -14.66 -28.78
N LEU A 294 6.84 -14.25 -28.42
CA LEU A 294 7.07 -13.08 -27.60
C LEU A 294 6.50 -11.82 -28.27
N THR A 295 5.81 -10.99 -27.48
CA THR A 295 5.35 -9.67 -27.89
C THR A 295 6.37 -8.61 -27.53
N ASP A 296 6.26 -7.43 -28.13
CA ASP A 296 6.93 -6.23 -27.62
C ASP A 296 6.47 -5.97 -26.18
N LYS A 297 7.41 -5.63 -25.28
CA LYS A 297 7.18 -5.36 -23.84
C LYS A 297 6.66 -6.56 -23.03
N VAL A 298 7.50 -7.60 -22.86
CA VAL A 298 7.21 -8.71 -21.93
C VAL A 298 7.38 -8.30 -20.47
N LEU A 299 8.45 -7.57 -20.14
CA LEU A 299 8.75 -7.09 -18.79
C LEU A 299 7.86 -5.89 -18.37
N PRO A 300 7.62 -5.69 -17.06
CA PRO A 300 6.85 -4.54 -16.58
C PRO A 300 7.64 -3.22 -16.72
N SER A 301 6.90 -2.13 -16.92
CA SER A 301 7.39 -0.76 -16.76
C SER A 301 7.33 -0.32 -15.29
N LEU A 302 7.96 0.82 -15.00
CA LEU A 302 7.97 1.43 -13.67
C LEU A 302 6.55 1.76 -13.16
N ASP A 303 5.61 2.11 -14.04
CA ASP A 303 4.22 2.45 -13.71
C ASP A 303 3.36 1.26 -13.26
N SER A 304 3.96 0.10 -13.02
CA SER A 304 3.22 -1.11 -12.63
C SER A 304 2.60 -0.98 -11.24
N THR A 305 1.35 -1.44 -11.14
CA THR A 305 0.59 -1.64 -9.89
C THR A 305 1.31 -2.51 -8.87
N LEU A 306 2.29 -3.31 -9.31
CA LEU A 306 3.08 -4.23 -8.50
C LEU A 306 3.71 -3.56 -7.27
N MET A 307 4.29 -2.35 -7.37
CA MET A 307 4.90 -1.68 -6.22
C MET A 307 3.86 -1.27 -5.15
N GLN A 308 2.69 -0.79 -5.58
CA GLN A 308 1.57 -0.48 -4.68
C GLN A 308 1.04 -1.75 -4.01
N THR A 309 0.96 -2.87 -4.75
CA THR A 309 0.56 -4.18 -4.22
C THR A 309 1.58 -4.72 -3.23
N LEU A 310 2.88 -4.63 -3.54
CA LEU A 310 3.98 -5.01 -2.63
C LEU A 310 3.94 -4.20 -1.34
N SER A 311 3.80 -2.87 -1.41
CA SER A 311 3.68 -2.00 -0.23
C SER A 311 2.47 -2.38 0.65
N ARG A 312 1.31 -2.59 0.02
CA ARG A 312 0.06 -3.00 0.70
C ARG A 312 0.18 -4.37 1.39
N ILE A 313 0.93 -5.30 0.79
CA ILE A 313 1.16 -6.65 1.31
C ILE A 313 2.25 -6.67 2.40
N LYS A 314 3.31 -5.87 2.26
CA LYS A 314 4.44 -5.79 3.21
C LYS A 314 3.96 -5.57 4.65
N ASN A 315 2.97 -4.71 4.82
CA ASN A 315 2.40 -4.30 6.12
C ASN A 315 1.14 -5.09 6.54
N MET A 316 0.86 -6.22 5.88
CA MET A 316 -0.34 -7.04 6.10
C MET A 316 -0.21 -7.94 7.34
N LYS A 317 -1.02 -7.67 8.37
CA LYS A 317 -1.11 -8.47 9.61
C LYS A 317 -2.44 -9.22 9.67
N LEU A 318 -2.48 -10.39 10.33
CA LEU A 318 -3.70 -11.18 10.55
C LEU A 318 -4.77 -10.37 11.29
N THR A 319 -4.32 -9.61 12.27
CA THR A 319 -5.07 -8.63 13.05
C THR A 319 -4.21 -7.37 13.17
N GLN A 320 -4.81 -6.20 13.01
CA GLN A 320 -4.22 -4.97 13.53
C GLN A 320 -5.06 -4.51 14.71
N ASN A 321 -4.41 -4.23 15.83
CA ASN A 321 -5.04 -3.64 16.99
C ASN A 321 -5.09 -2.13 16.78
N ILE A 322 -6.27 -1.61 16.45
CA ILE A 322 -6.46 -0.19 16.16
C ILE A 322 -7.15 0.47 17.36
N LEU A 323 -6.47 1.44 17.96
CA LEU A 323 -7.02 2.27 19.03
C LEU A 323 -7.64 3.53 18.42
N CYS A 324 -8.92 3.79 18.71
CA CYS A 324 -9.47 5.13 18.51
C CYS A 324 -9.37 5.91 19.82
N VAL A 325 -8.67 7.04 19.79
CA VAL A 325 -8.71 8.06 20.83
C VAL A 325 -9.69 9.15 20.38
N ILE A 326 -10.54 9.59 21.29
CA ILE A 326 -11.38 10.78 21.10
C ILE A 326 -11.00 11.77 22.19
N GLY A 327 -10.45 12.92 21.78
CA GLY A 327 -10.11 14.00 22.70
C GLY A 327 -11.27 14.96 22.92
N ALA A 328 -11.71 15.14 24.18
CA ALA A 328 -12.76 16.12 24.50
C ALA A 328 -12.47 16.83 25.83
N ARG A 329 -12.05 18.10 25.77
CA ARG A 329 -11.77 18.91 26.96
C ARG A 329 -12.99 19.69 27.46
N GLY A 330 -13.09 19.89 28.78
CA GLY A 330 -14.15 20.69 29.41
C GLY A 330 -14.05 22.18 29.07
N GLY A 331 -12.84 22.75 29.14
CA GLY A 331 -12.54 24.18 28.99
C GLY A 331 -12.66 24.76 27.56
N SER A 332 -13.78 24.54 26.88
CA SER A 332 -14.00 25.09 25.53
C SER A 332 -14.33 26.59 25.58
N LYS A 333 -13.47 27.43 24.97
CA LYS A 333 -13.59 28.90 25.00
C LYS A 333 -14.66 29.49 24.07
N GLY A 334 -14.73 29.02 22.82
CA GLY A 334 -15.59 29.61 21.79
C GLY A 334 -17.07 29.26 21.96
N VAL A 335 -17.37 27.97 22.16
CA VAL A 335 -18.68 27.47 22.57
C VAL A 335 -18.51 26.69 23.88
N LYS A 336 -19.04 27.24 24.97
CA LYS A 336 -18.92 26.66 26.32
C LYS A 336 -19.51 25.26 26.36
N ASN A 337 -18.78 24.31 26.92
CA ASN A 337 -19.14 22.90 27.04
C ASN A 337 -19.52 22.20 25.71
N LYS A 338 -19.04 22.70 24.54
CA LYS A 338 -19.49 22.25 23.19
C LYS A 338 -19.64 20.74 23.00
N ASN A 339 -18.72 19.96 23.56
CA ASN A 339 -18.68 18.50 23.45
C ASN A 339 -19.96 17.81 23.98
N ILE A 340 -20.63 18.37 24.99
CA ILE A 340 -21.87 17.81 25.57
C ILE A 340 -23.13 18.61 25.22
N THR A 341 -22.97 19.80 24.62
CA THR A 341 -24.10 20.58 24.10
C THR A 341 -24.85 19.78 23.03
N PRO A 342 -26.18 19.63 23.12
CA PRO A 342 -26.98 19.02 22.07
C PRO A 342 -26.87 19.81 20.76
N ILE A 343 -26.66 19.09 19.66
CA ILE A 343 -26.70 19.58 18.29
C ILE A 343 -27.58 18.61 17.48
N ALA A 344 -28.58 19.10 16.76
CA ALA A 344 -29.54 18.30 15.98
C ALA A 344 -30.09 17.05 16.74
N GLY A 345 -30.32 17.20 18.05
CA GLY A 345 -30.90 16.19 18.93
C GLY A 345 -29.94 15.17 19.59
N LYS A 346 -28.61 15.36 19.55
CA LYS A 346 -27.63 14.57 20.34
C LYS A 346 -26.47 15.43 20.84
N PRO A 347 -25.81 15.11 21.96
CA PRO A 347 -24.56 15.76 22.35
C PRO A 347 -23.53 15.71 21.23
N LEU A 348 -22.80 16.80 20.98
CA LEU A 348 -21.85 16.90 19.85
C LEU A 348 -20.88 15.71 19.77
N LEU A 349 -20.25 15.33 20.89
CA LEU A 349 -19.33 14.20 21.01
C LEU A 349 -19.95 12.84 20.59
N ALA A 350 -21.26 12.67 20.77
CA ALA A 350 -21.95 11.42 20.49
C ALA A 350 -21.88 11.04 19.00
N TYR A 351 -21.86 12.03 18.09
CA TYR A 351 -21.71 11.78 16.66
C TYR A 351 -20.40 11.07 16.34
N THR A 352 -19.29 11.54 16.91
CA THR A 352 -17.97 10.92 16.74
C THR A 352 -17.92 9.51 17.29
N ILE A 353 -18.46 9.26 18.49
CA ILE A 353 -18.50 7.92 19.10
C ILE A 353 -19.34 6.95 18.24
N ILE A 354 -20.53 7.37 17.78
CA ILE A 354 -21.40 6.55 16.94
C ILE A 354 -20.73 6.22 15.60
N GLN A 355 -20.07 7.19 14.96
CA GLN A 355 -19.33 6.97 13.71
C GLN A 355 -18.17 5.99 13.90
N ALA A 356 -17.44 6.11 15.03
CA ALA A 356 -16.34 5.21 15.37
C ALA A 356 -16.84 3.77 15.55
N LEU A 357 -17.90 3.56 16.33
CA LEU A 357 -18.56 2.25 16.51
C LEU A 357 -19.08 1.67 15.19
N GLN A 358 -19.68 2.50 14.33
CA GLN A 358 -20.20 2.08 13.03
C GLN A 358 -19.11 1.70 12.02
N SER A 359 -17.89 2.22 12.17
CA SER A 359 -16.75 1.87 11.31
C SER A 359 -16.30 0.41 11.45
N ARG A 360 -16.48 -0.18 12.64
CA ARG A 360 -15.98 -1.52 13.01
C ARG A 360 -14.47 -1.72 12.81
N LEU A 361 -13.70 -0.64 12.75
CA LEU A 361 -12.23 -0.69 12.62
C LEU A 361 -11.52 -0.90 13.96
N PHE A 362 -12.10 -0.36 15.03
CA PHE A 362 -11.40 -0.17 16.29
C PHE A 362 -11.58 -1.36 17.24
N SER A 363 -10.47 -1.80 17.82
CA SER A 363 -10.47 -2.76 18.94
C SER A 363 -11.03 -2.12 20.21
N HIS A 364 -10.68 -0.84 20.43
CA HIS A 364 -11.10 -0.02 21.56
C HIS A 364 -11.35 1.42 21.13
N ILE A 365 -12.34 2.08 21.75
CA ILE A 365 -12.72 3.48 21.46
C ILE A 365 -12.67 4.24 22.78
N VAL A 366 -11.53 4.88 23.03
CA VAL A 366 -11.17 5.47 24.32
C VAL A 366 -11.39 6.98 24.29
N LEU A 367 -12.22 7.48 25.21
CA LEU A 367 -12.44 8.91 25.38
C LEU A 367 -11.48 9.48 26.42
N SER A 368 -10.59 10.38 25.98
CA SER A 368 -9.64 11.08 26.83
C SER A 368 -10.18 12.47 27.17
N THR A 369 -10.57 12.68 28.43
CA THR A 369 -11.21 13.92 28.92
C THR A 369 -10.78 14.27 30.34
N ASP A 370 -10.73 15.56 30.65
CA ASP A 370 -10.52 16.15 31.98
C ASP A 370 -11.84 16.34 32.76
N SER A 371 -13.01 16.12 32.13
CA SER A 371 -14.32 16.38 32.73
C SER A 371 -15.12 15.11 33.00
N GLN A 372 -15.56 14.94 34.24
CA GLN A 372 -16.43 13.84 34.67
C GLN A 372 -17.81 13.85 33.97
N GLU A 373 -18.30 15.04 33.59
CA GLU A 373 -19.57 15.19 32.84
C GLU A 373 -19.42 14.67 31.41
N ILE A 374 -18.32 15.03 30.74
CA ILE A 374 -17.98 14.56 29.40
C ILE A 374 -17.73 13.05 29.42
N ALA A 375 -17.01 12.54 30.42
CA ALA A 375 -16.78 11.12 30.63
C ALA A 375 -18.08 10.31 30.71
N LYS A 376 -19.04 10.79 31.51
CA LYS A 376 -20.35 10.14 31.66
C LYS A 376 -21.13 10.10 30.33
N VAL A 377 -21.22 11.23 29.63
CA VAL A 377 -21.89 11.28 28.31
C VAL A 377 -21.19 10.35 27.31
N GLY A 378 -19.86 10.29 27.32
CA GLY A 378 -19.10 9.37 26.48
C GLY A 378 -19.45 7.89 26.72
N GLN A 379 -19.49 7.48 27.99
CA GLN A 379 -19.91 6.13 28.40
C GLN A 379 -21.35 5.82 27.97
N GLU A 380 -22.28 6.78 28.11
CA GLU A 380 -23.68 6.62 27.68
C GLU A 380 -23.83 6.35 26.16
N TYR A 381 -22.91 6.85 25.34
CA TYR A 381 -22.87 6.60 23.89
C TYR A 381 -21.92 5.46 23.47
N GLY A 382 -21.26 4.78 24.41
CA GLY A 382 -20.45 3.58 24.15
C GLY A 382 -18.95 3.82 23.95
N ALA A 383 -18.40 4.97 24.37
CA ALA A 383 -16.95 5.13 24.49
C ALA A 383 -16.44 4.58 25.83
N GLU A 384 -15.24 4.00 25.80
CA GLU A 384 -14.55 3.49 26.98
C GLU A 384 -13.86 4.64 27.72
N VAL A 385 -14.15 4.77 29.02
CA VAL A 385 -13.49 5.74 29.91
C VAL A 385 -13.06 5.00 31.18
N PHE A 386 -11.75 4.76 31.29
CA PHE A 386 -11.10 4.11 32.43
C PHE A 386 -10.08 5.01 33.13
N PHE A 387 -9.88 6.24 32.64
CA PHE A 387 -9.06 7.28 33.26
C PHE A 387 -9.64 8.66 33.00
N LEU A 388 -9.26 9.65 33.80
CA LEU A 388 -9.38 11.07 33.46
C LEU A 388 -8.02 11.59 33.03
N ARG A 389 -8.01 12.50 32.06
CA ARG A 389 -6.82 13.17 31.55
C ARG A 389 -6.27 14.13 32.61
N ASP A 390 -4.97 14.11 32.83
CA ASP A 390 -4.30 15.06 33.72
C ASP A 390 -4.47 16.50 33.21
N SER A 391 -4.76 17.44 34.11
CA SER A 391 -5.11 18.83 33.76
C SER A 391 -4.01 19.58 32.99
N ALA A 392 -2.74 19.21 33.20
CA ALA A 392 -1.60 19.72 32.43
C ALA A 392 -1.66 19.37 30.92
N LEU A 393 -2.34 18.27 30.56
CA LEU A 393 -2.59 17.82 29.18
C LEU A 393 -3.95 18.31 28.63
N ALA A 394 -4.65 19.17 29.37
CA ALA A 394 -5.92 19.78 28.98
C ALA A 394 -5.83 21.32 28.86
N SER A 395 -4.67 21.91 29.17
CA SER A 395 -4.42 23.35 29.07
C SER A 395 -4.49 23.85 27.61
N ASP A 396 -4.70 25.15 27.43
CA ASP A 396 -4.72 25.76 26.09
C ASP A 396 -3.39 25.69 25.36
N ASP A 397 -2.28 25.63 26.10
CA ASP A 397 -0.91 25.53 25.56
C ASP A 397 -0.50 24.07 25.30
N SER A 398 -1.32 23.09 25.68
CA SER A 398 -1.03 21.67 25.45
C SER A 398 -1.39 21.25 24.02
N GLY A 399 -0.39 20.78 23.27
CA GLY A 399 -0.59 20.23 21.92
C GLY A 399 -1.41 18.94 21.92
N LYS A 400 -1.99 18.60 20.76
CA LYS A 400 -2.80 17.37 20.58
C LYS A 400 -1.96 16.08 20.80
N LEU A 401 -0.69 16.06 20.40
CA LEU A 401 0.18 14.87 20.46
C LEU A 401 0.41 14.32 21.90
N PRO A 402 0.82 15.11 22.92
CA PRO A 402 0.93 14.64 24.31
C PRO A 402 -0.31 13.92 24.85
N ALA A 403 -1.52 14.46 24.59
CA ALA A 403 -2.76 13.87 25.07
C ALA A 403 -3.09 12.52 24.41
N ILE A 404 -2.74 12.34 23.13
CA ILE A 404 -2.92 11.06 22.41
C ILE A 404 -1.86 10.05 22.86
N ARG A 405 -0.60 10.47 23.04
CA ARG A 405 0.47 9.62 23.59
C ARG A 405 0.11 9.08 24.98
N ASP A 406 -0.40 9.94 25.87
CA ASP A 406 -0.89 9.54 27.19
C ASP A 406 -2.04 8.53 27.10
N ALA A 407 -3.03 8.80 26.25
CA ALA A 407 -4.15 7.89 26.03
C ALA A 407 -3.72 6.52 25.47
N LEU A 408 -2.76 6.50 24.52
CA LEU A 408 -2.16 5.26 24.00
C LEU A 408 -1.49 4.46 25.13
N LEU A 409 -0.55 5.08 25.85
CA LEU A 409 0.25 4.38 26.86
C LEU A 409 -0.61 3.85 28.02
N ARG A 410 -1.63 4.61 28.44
CA ARG A 410 -2.62 4.14 29.43
C ARG A 410 -3.49 3.01 28.88
N SER A 411 -3.86 3.03 27.60
CA SER A 411 -4.61 1.95 26.96
C SER A 411 -3.80 0.67 26.85
N GLU A 412 -2.53 0.74 26.44
CA GLU A 412 -1.63 -0.43 26.38
C GLU A 412 -1.47 -1.05 27.78
N ALA A 413 -1.30 -0.22 28.82
CA ALA A 413 -1.21 -0.69 30.20
C ALA A 413 -2.52 -1.29 30.73
N HIS A 414 -3.67 -0.70 30.40
CA HIS A 414 -4.99 -1.13 30.89
C HIS A 414 -5.45 -2.43 30.23
N TYR A 415 -5.43 -2.51 28.91
CA TYR A 415 -5.87 -3.69 28.16
C TYR A 415 -4.80 -4.80 28.07
N LYS A 416 -3.54 -4.49 28.42
CA LYS A 416 -2.37 -5.37 28.22
C LYS A 416 -2.17 -5.77 26.75
N THR A 417 -2.52 -4.85 25.86
CA THR A 417 -2.57 -5.04 24.41
C THR A 417 -1.69 -4.01 23.73
N HIS A 418 -0.83 -4.44 22.81
CA HIS A 418 -0.08 -3.55 21.93
C HIS A 418 -0.99 -3.07 20.79
N PHE A 419 -1.00 -1.76 20.52
CA PHE A 419 -1.78 -1.16 19.41
C PHE A 419 -0.86 -0.80 18.25
N ASP A 420 -1.17 -1.28 17.04
CA ASP A 420 -0.37 -1.03 15.85
C ASP A 420 -0.59 0.39 15.28
N VAL A 421 -1.84 0.84 15.33
CA VAL A 421 -2.33 2.06 14.69
C VAL A 421 -3.23 2.82 15.65
N ILE A 422 -3.02 4.14 15.72
CA ILE A 422 -3.80 5.04 16.57
C ILE A 422 -4.56 6.02 15.68
N PHE A 423 -5.86 6.14 15.94
CA PHE A 423 -6.70 7.20 15.38
C PHE A 423 -6.93 8.28 16.43
N ASP A 424 -6.90 9.54 16.02
CA ASP A 424 -7.63 10.61 16.72
C ASP A 424 -8.80 11.03 15.84
N LEU A 425 -10.01 10.88 16.39
CA LEU A 425 -11.23 11.37 15.76
C LEU A 425 -11.71 12.58 16.55
N ASP A 426 -11.73 13.74 15.91
CA ASP A 426 -12.12 14.96 16.62
C ASP A 426 -13.58 14.86 17.09
N ALA A 427 -13.82 15.21 18.35
CA ALA A 427 -15.15 15.23 18.97
C ALA A 427 -16.09 16.26 18.30
N THR A 428 -15.52 17.23 17.56
CA THR A 428 -16.24 18.40 17.05
C THR A 428 -16.45 18.39 15.53
N SER A 429 -16.21 17.25 14.86
CA SER A 429 -16.50 17.03 13.43
C SER A 429 -17.72 16.10 13.18
N PRO A 430 -18.95 16.46 13.55
CA PRO A 430 -20.11 15.56 13.46
C PRO A 430 -20.58 15.29 12.01
N LEU A 431 -20.13 16.08 11.03
CA LEU A 431 -20.44 15.92 9.59
C LEU A 431 -19.58 14.86 8.88
N ARG A 432 -18.57 14.30 9.56
CA ARG A 432 -17.76 13.17 9.08
C ARG A 432 -18.67 11.95 8.85
N LEU A 433 -18.39 11.21 7.79
CA LEU A 433 -19.06 9.95 7.46
C LEU A 433 -18.21 8.77 7.91
N VAL A 434 -18.86 7.65 8.23
CA VAL A 434 -18.18 6.37 8.51
C VAL A 434 -17.25 5.97 7.36
N SER A 435 -17.65 6.28 6.12
CA SER A 435 -16.86 6.04 4.92
C SER A 435 -15.56 6.86 4.85
N ASP A 436 -15.48 8.03 5.48
CA ASP A 436 -14.21 8.78 5.54
C ASP A 436 -13.22 8.06 6.46
N ILE A 437 -13.70 7.54 7.59
CA ILE A 437 -12.87 6.79 8.55
C ILE A 437 -12.30 5.53 7.88
N THR A 438 -13.13 4.77 7.17
CA THR A 438 -12.68 3.56 6.46
C THR A 438 -11.78 3.88 5.27
N GLN A 439 -12.09 4.90 4.46
CA GLN A 439 -11.26 5.24 3.28
C GLN A 439 -9.94 5.93 3.67
N ALA A 440 -9.92 6.74 4.73
CA ALA A 440 -8.70 7.29 5.30
C ALA A 440 -7.80 6.16 5.84
N TYR A 441 -8.36 5.15 6.50
CA TYR A 441 -7.61 3.95 6.90
C TYR A 441 -7.06 3.17 5.70
N GLU A 442 -7.91 2.91 4.70
CA GLU A 442 -7.50 2.20 3.47
C GLU A 442 -6.37 2.95 2.74
N GLN A 443 -6.43 4.29 2.69
CA GLN A 443 -5.36 5.11 2.15
C GLN A 443 -4.09 5.06 3.01
N PHE A 444 -4.21 5.19 4.34
CA PHE A 444 -3.10 5.10 5.28
C PHE A 444 -2.30 3.80 5.08
N VAL A 445 -2.99 2.65 4.99
CA VAL A 445 -2.36 1.34 4.81
C VAL A 445 -1.90 1.08 3.36
N ARG A 446 -2.58 1.64 2.35
CA ARG A 446 -2.21 1.47 0.92
C ARG A 446 -0.93 2.21 0.58
N ASP A 447 -0.80 3.45 1.05
CA ASP A 447 0.35 4.32 0.74
C ASP A 447 1.46 4.20 1.79
N ASP A 448 1.35 3.26 2.74
CA ASP A 448 2.29 3.01 3.87
C ASP A 448 2.67 4.28 4.66
N ASN A 449 1.68 5.16 4.86
CA ASN A 449 1.87 6.45 5.54
C ASN A 449 2.31 6.25 6.99
N ASP A 450 3.25 7.07 7.46
CA ASP A 450 3.63 7.10 8.89
C ASP A 450 2.60 7.88 9.71
N ILE A 451 2.07 8.94 9.11
CA ILE A 451 0.96 9.75 9.60
C ILE A 451 -0.01 9.99 8.43
N LEU A 452 -1.32 9.96 8.65
CA LEU A 452 -2.29 10.52 7.73
C LEU A 452 -3.15 11.57 8.43
N ILE A 453 -3.42 12.68 7.72
CA ILE A 453 -4.28 13.77 8.18
C ILE A 453 -5.41 14.03 7.18
N THR A 454 -6.49 14.67 7.63
CA THR A 454 -7.59 15.12 6.76
C THR A 454 -7.60 16.63 6.50
N ALA A 455 -8.03 17.00 5.30
CA ALA A 455 -8.23 18.38 4.90
C ALA A 455 -9.31 18.51 3.81
N ALA A 456 -9.85 19.72 3.64
CA ALA A 456 -10.67 20.08 2.47
C ALA A 456 -9.85 20.90 1.45
N PRO A 457 -10.27 20.97 0.17
CA PRO A 457 -9.69 21.92 -0.78
C PRO A 457 -9.84 23.37 -0.26
N ALA A 458 -8.75 24.14 -0.26
CA ALA A 458 -8.77 25.44 0.41
C ALA A 458 -9.70 26.46 -0.27
N ARG A 459 -10.50 27.16 0.55
CA ARG A 459 -11.38 28.25 0.07
C ARG A 459 -10.58 29.43 -0.47
N LYS A 460 -9.43 29.73 0.15
CA LYS A 460 -8.50 30.79 -0.25
C LYS A 460 -7.10 30.20 -0.44
N SER A 461 -6.36 30.66 -1.45
CA SER A 461 -4.99 30.22 -1.70
C SER A 461 -3.99 31.31 -1.27
N PRO A 462 -2.96 30.98 -0.47
CA PRO A 462 -1.86 31.91 -0.12
C PRO A 462 -1.13 32.49 -1.33
N TYR A 463 -1.25 31.83 -2.50
CA TYR A 463 -0.62 32.26 -3.74
C TYR A 463 -1.53 33.12 -4.65
N PHE A 464 -2.79 33.39 -4.24
CA PHE A 464 -3.76 34.05 -5.12
C PHE A 464 -4.70 35.05 -4.43
N ASN A 465 -5.29 34.71 -3.26
CA ASN A 465 -6.33 35.53 -2.64
C ASN A 465 -6.41 35.45 -1.10
N LEU A 466 -5.40 34.87 -0.44
CA LEU A 466 -5.17 35.05 0.98
C LEU A 466 -4.04 36.09 1.15
N ILE A 467 -4.36 37.16 1.88
CA ILE A 467 -3.52 38.35 2.04
C ILE A 467 -3.07 38.49 3.50
N GLU A 468 -1.90 39.08 3.69
CA GLU A 468 -1.33 39.41 5.00
C GLU A 468 -0.96 40.91 5.03
N VAL A 469 -0.93 41.47 6.24
CA VAL A 469 -0.38 42.80 6.50
C VAL A 469 1.06 42.61 6.97
N PHE A 470 2.01 42.98 6.14
CA PHE A 470 3.43 42.98 6.48
C PHE A 470 3.82 44.37 6.99
N GLU A 471 4.69 44.43 7.99
CA GLU A 471 5.28 45.68 8.47
C GLU A 471 6.78 45.67 8.18
N ASP A 472 7.27 46.71 7.51
CA ASP A 472 8.67 46.89 7.14
C ASP A 472 9.07 48.33 7.49
N ASN A 473 10.04 48.48 8.41
CA ASN A 473 10.50 49.77 8.92
C ASN A 473 9.34 50.70 9.39
N GLY A 474 8.34 50.15 10.09
CA GLY A 474 7.16 50.88 10.57
C GLY A 474 6.11 51.22 9.49
N THR A 475 6.36 50.85 8.22
CA THR A 475 5.40 51.01 7.13
C THR A 475 4.62 49.72 6.92
N LYS A 476 3.28 49.81 7.02
CA LYS A 476 2.39 48.67 6.77
C LYS A 476 2.08 48.54 5.28
N ARG A 477 2.22 47.34 4.73
CA ARG A 477 1.85 46.98 3.35
C ARG A 477 0.95 45.74 3.35
N VAL A 478 0.01 45.68 2.42
CA VAL A 478 -0.80 44.48 2.16
C VAL A 478 -0.21 43.76 0.95
N ASP A 479 0.00 42.45 1.05
CA ASP A 479 0.48 41.60 -0.05
C ASP A 479 -0.07 40.18 0.11
N LEU A 480 0.15 39.31 -0.89
CA LEU A 480 -0.19 37.90 -0.79
C LEU A 480 0.62 37.21 0.31
N SER A 481 -0.02 36.28 1.03
CA SER A 481 0.61 35.45 2.07
C SER A 481 1.85 34.71 1.57
N LYS A 482 1.80 34.17 0.34
CA LYS A 482 2.96 33.58 -0.35
C LYS A 482 3.10 34.14 -1.75
N LYS A 483 4.16 34.90 -1.97
CA LYS A 483 4.47 35.52 -3.26
C LYS A 483 5.04 34.49 -4.25
N PRO A 484 4.33 34.14 -5.35
CA PRO A 484 4.85 33.22 -6.36
C PRO A 484 5.95 33.89 -7.21
N LYS A 485 6.87 33.08 -7.77
CA LYS A 485 7.91 33.59 -8.72
C LYS A 485 7.31 34.14 -10.02
N THR A 486 6.17 33.59 -10.45
CA THR A 486 5.42 34.01 -11.63
C THR A 486 4.05 34.50 -11.18
N PRO A 487 3.54 35.65 -11.66
CA PRO A 487 2.21 36.13 -11.31
C PRO A 487 1.11 35.13 -11.68
N ILE A 488 0.25 34.79 -10.72
CA ILE A 488 -0.89 33.89 -10.92
C ILE A 488 -2.13 34.76 -11.17
N LEU A 489 -2.63 34.76 -12.41
CA LEU A 489 -3.74 35.63 -12.82
C LEU A 489 -5.12 34.99 -12.61
N ARG A 490 -5.21 33.67 -12.45
CA ARG A 490 -6.48 32.93 -12.31
C ARG A 490 -6.36 31.89 -11.19
N ARG A 491 -7.43 31.68 -10.40
CA ARG A 491 -7.43 30.77 -9.24
C ARG A 491 -6.99 29.35 -9.60
N GLN A 492 -7.41 28.85 -10.77
CA GLN A 492 -7.08 27.50 -11.25
C GLN A 492 -5.60 27.30 -11.62
N ASP A 493 -4.86 28.40 -11.85
CA ASP A 493 -3.42 28.35 -12.11
C ASP A 493 -2.60 28.38 -10.79
N SER A 494 -3.26 28.53 -9.64
CA SER A 494 -2.58 28.56 -8.34
C SER A 494 -2.22 27.14 -7.85
N PRO A 495 -1.10 26.97 -7.10
CA PRO A 495 -0.79 25.71 -6.45
C PRO A 495 -1.95 25.22 -5.58
N LYS A 496 -2.25 23.91 -5.65
CA LYS A 496 -3.28 23.29 -4.82
C LYS A 496 -2.95 23.52 -3.33
N CYS A 497 -3.91 24.06 -2.61
CA CYS A 497 -3.84 24.32 -1.18
C CYS A 497 -5.04 23.67 -0.50
N TYR A 498 -4.89 23.34 0.77
CA TYR A 498 -5.88 22.58 1.54
C TYR A 498 -6.05 23.20 2.93
N ASP A 499 -7.29 23.31 3.39
CA ASP A 499 -7.65 23.75 4.74
C ASP A 499 -7.74 22.48 5.61
N MET A 500 -6.79 22.30 6.54
CA MET A 500 -6.76 21.14 7.44
C MET A 500 -7.94 21.19 8.41
N ASN A 501 -8.82 20.20 8.34
CA ASN A 501 -10.12 20.20 9.05
C ASN A 501 -10.09 19.41 10.38
N ALA A 502 -8.88 19.02 10.81
CA ALA A 502 -8.55 18.24 12.01
C ALA A 502 -9.39 16.97 12.28
N SER A 503 -10.17 16.49 11.31
CA SER A 503 -11.27 15.56 11.57
C SER A 503 -10.83 14.13 11.85
N ILE A 504 -9.82 13.65 11.13
CA ILE A 504 -9.21 12.35 11.31
C ILE A 504 -7.69 12.52 11.26
N TYR A 505 -7.02 11.99 12.26
CA TYR A 505 -5.59 11.71 12.21
C TYR A 505 -5.38 10.22 12.42
N ILE A 506 -4.38 9.66 11.73
CA ILE A 506 -3.95 8.26 11.84
C ILE A 506 -2.43 8.24 12.00
N TRP A 507 -1.92 7.47 12.95
CA TRP A 507 -0.48 7.27 13.15
C TRP A 507 -0.12 5.79 13.23
N LYS A 508 1.06 5.44 12.73
CA LYS A 508 1.77 4.25 13.22
C LYS A 508 2.19 4.49 14.67
N ARG A 509 2.00 3.51 15.55
CA ARG A 509 2.30 3.62 16.99
C ARG A 509 3.68 4.20 17.30
N ASP A 510 4.72 3.62 16.71
CA ASP A 510 6.10 4.00 17.03
C ASP A 510 6.45 5.39 16.50
N VAL A 511 5.81 5.83 15.41
CA VAL A 511 5.93 7.20 14.88
C VAL A 511 5.32 8.19 15.87
N LEU A 512 4.08 7.96 16.33
CA LEU A 512 3.41 8.81 17.32
C LEU A 512 4.24 9.02 18.60
N LEU A 513 4.94 7.97 19.05
CA LEU A 513 5.80 8.03 20.23
C LEU A 513 7.13 8.79 20.00
N GLN A 514 7.55 8.99 18.75
CA GLN A 514 8.84 9.59 18.38
C GLN A 514 8.73 10.98 17.73
N CYS A 515 7.61 11.32 17.08
CA CYS A 515 7.48 12.58 16.32
C CYS A 515 6.76 13.70 17.11
N ASP A 516 7.41 14.84 17.31
CA ASP A 516 6.80 16.01 17.98
C ASP A 516 6.03 16.94 17.02
N SER A 517 5.74 16.47 15.81
CA SER A 517 5.02 17.17 14.75
C SER A 517 3.95 16.28 14.14
N VAL A 518 2.81 16.86 13.75
CA VAL A 518 1.78 16.16 12.94
C VAL A 518 2.18 16.00 11.48
N PHE A 519 3.29 16.63 11.07
CA PHE A 519 3.91 16.50 9.76
C PHE A 519 5.30 15.85 9.88
N VAL A 520 5.51 14.75 9.17
CA VAL A 520 6.78 14.07 8.94
C VAL A 520 6.99 13.94 7.42
N GLN A 521 8.12 13.39 6.98
CA GLN A 521 8.40 13.21 5.54
C GLN A 521 7.34 12.35 4.83
N ASN A 522 6.83 11.32 5.51
CA ASN A 522 5.83 10.37 5.02
C ASN A 522 4.44 10.66 5.64
N THR A 523 3.93 11.88 5.42
CA THR A 523 2.58 12.29 5.84
C THR A 523 1.60 12.27 4.68
N GLY A 524 0.62 11.38 4.75
CA GLY A 524 -0.48 11.27 3.81
C GLY A 524 -1.58 12.30 4.04
N LEU A 525 -2.28 12.66 2.96
CA LEU A 525 -3.40 13.60 2.97
C LEU A 525 -4.66 12.93 2.42
N PHE A 526 -5.68 12.75 3.25
CA PHE A 526 -7.02 12.34 2.81
C PHE A 526 -7.90 13.57 2.62
N ILE A 527 -8.43 13.75 1.41
CA ILE A 527 -9.22 14.94 1.06
C ILE A 527 -10.70 14.68 1.34
N MET A 528 -11.27 15.41 2.29
CA MET A 528 -12.69 15.42 2.58
C MET A 528 -13.41 16.52 1.78
N PRO A 529 -14.71 16.36 1.47
CA PRO A 529 -15.53 17.43 0.91
C PRO A 529 -15.64 18.64 1.84
N GLU A 530 -15.73 19.83 1.25
CA GLU A 530 -15.77 21.12 1.96
C GLU A 530 -16.97 21.22 2.90
N GLU A 531 -18.14 20.77 2.44
CA GLU A 531 -19.42 20.82 3.16
C GLU A 531 -19.49 19.87 4.38
N ARG A 532 -18.45 19.07 4.61
CA ARG A 532 -18.30 18.16 5.75
C ARG A 532 -17.03 18.41 6.58
N SER A 533 -16.40 19.55 6.36
CA SER A 533 -15.09 19.94 6.90
C SER A 533 -15.12 21.29 7.61
N VAL A 534 -16.19 21.55 8.37
CA VAL A 534 -16.39 22.80 9.11
C VAL A 534 -16.04 22.60 10.59
N ASP A 535 -15.08 23.39 11.08
CA ASP A 535 -14.68 23.44 12.49
C ASP A 535 -15.69 24.22 13.33
N ILE A 536 -16.03 23.72 14.52
CA ILE A 536 -17.03 24.35 15.40
C ILE A 536 -16.33 25.19 16.47
N ASP A 537 -15.88 26.39 16.10
CA ASP A 537 -15.20 27.30 17.03
C ASP A 537 -16.06 28.47 17.48
N THR A 538 -17.03 28.93 16.67
CA THR A 538 -17.96 29.99 17.03
C THR A 538 -19.42 29.49 17.14
N PRO A 539 -20.32 30.24 17.80
CA PRO A 539 -21.75 29.96 17.79
C PRO A 539 -22.37 29.93 16.38
N LEU A 540 -21.80 30.66 15.41
CA LEU A 540 -22.26 30.65 14.02
C LEU A 540 -21.92 29.31 13.34
N ASP A 541 -20.72 28.78 13.58
CA ASP A 541 -20.30 27.48 13.06
C ASP A 541 -21.16 26.36 13.66
N PHE A 542 -21.48 26.45 14.96
CA PHE A 542 -22.39 25.52 15.63
C PHE A 542 -23.77 25.50 14.96
N ALA A 543 -24.38 26.69 14.74
CA ALA A 543 -25.68 26.80 14.09
C ALA A 543 -25.65 26.33 12.62
N PHE A 544 -24.55 26.59 11.89
CA PHE A 544 -24.38 26.09 10.52
C PHE A 544 -24.28 24.56 10.48
N VAL A 545 -23.48 23.96 11.36
CA VAL A 545 -23.34 22.51 11.44
C VAL A 545 -24.63 21.83 11.91
N GLU A 546 -25.38 22.45 12.84
CA GLU A 546 -26.70 21.98 13.24
C GLU A 546 -27.67 21.92 12.06
N PHE A 547 -27.80 23.02 11.31
CA PHE A 547 -28.63 23.07 10.10
C PHE A 547 -28.24 21.99 9.08
N MET A 548 -26.94 21.75 8.88
CA MET A 548 -26.45 20.70 7.97
C MET A 548 -26.81 19.29 8.46
N LEU A 549 -26.73 19.03 9.77
CA LEU A 549 -27.13 17.76 10.39
C LEU A 549 -28.65 17.53 10.30
N GLU A 550 -29.47 18.54 10.60
CA GLU A 550 -30.94 18.47 10.49
C GLU A 550 -31.38 18.21 9.04
N ARG A 551 -30.73 18.86 8.08
CA ARG A 551 -30.97 18.62 6.64
C ARG A 551 -30.59 17.20 6.24
N ALA A 552 -29.47 16.66 6.74
CA ALA A 552 -29.07 15.28 6.49
C ALA A 552 -30.03 14.25 7.12
N ASN A 553 -30.63 14.58 8.28
CA ASN A 553 -31.60 13.73 8.97
C ASN A 553 -32.98 13.75 8.29
N SER A 554 -33.48 14.92 7.91
CA SER A 554 -34.79 15.07 7.25
C SER A 554 -34.84 14.34 5.91
N VAL A 555 -33.79 14.40 5.08
CA VAL A 555 -33.69 13.64 3.82
C VAL A 555 -33.76 12.11 4.03
N LYS A 556 -33.27 11.59 5.16
CA LYS A 556 -33.39 10.16 5.50
C LYS A 556 -34.79 9.75 5.94
N SER A 557 -35.61 10.69 6.42
CA SER A 557 -36.96 10.42 6.92
C SER A 557 -38.04 10.41 5.82
N SER A 558 -37.74 10.93 4.63
CA SER A 558 -38.72 11.21 3.58
C SER A 558 -38.69 10.26 2.36
N GLY A 559 -37.91 9.18 2.38
CA GLY A 559 -37.93 8.17 1.30
C GLY A 559 -37.07 6.94 1.56
N GLY A 560 -37.63 5.75 1.32
CA GLY A 560 -36.89 4.50 1.26
C GLY A 560 -36.44 4.17 -0.17
N GLY A 561 -35.25 3.58 -0.31
CA GLY A 561 -34.70 3.13 -1.59
C GLY A 561 -33.34 3.75 -1.94
N ASP A 562 -32.31 2.90 -1.95
CA ASP A 562 -30.95 3.10 -2.48
C ASP A 562 -30.09 4.30 -2.04
N SER A 563 -28.93 3.95 -1.45
CA SER A 563 -27.89 4.85 -0.95
C SER A 563 -27.05 5.53 -2.04
N LYS A 564 -27.67 6.01 -3.14
CA LYS A 564 -27.00 6.71 -4.25
C LYS A 564 -27.23 8.23 -4.29
N TYR A 565 -28.15 8.77 -3.49
CA TYR A 565 -28.60 10.17 -3.61
C TYR A 565 -27.61 11.26 -3.15
N PHE A 566 -26.44 10.90 -2.60
CA PHE A 566 -25.38 11.88 -2.31
C PHE A 566 -24.58 12.34 -3.55
N ILE A 567 -24.74 11.68 -4.71
CA ILE A 567 -23.92 11.94 -5.91
C ILE A 567 -24.56 12.99 -6.85
N THR A 568 -25.87 13.23 -6.77
CA THR A 568 -26.60 14.06 -7.76
C THR A 568 -26.89 15.48 -7.26
N LEU A 569 -25.87 16.21 -6.77
CA LEU A 569 -26.01 17.63 -6.41
C LEU A 569 -25.66 18.62 -7.55
N TYR A 570 -25.21 18.12 -8.71
CA TYR A 570 -24.73 18.96 -9.82
C TYR A 570 -25.78 19.32 -10.90
N SER A 571 -26.98 18.73 -10.89
CA SER A 571 -28.00 18.96 -11.94
C SER A 571 -29.15 19.89 -11.54
N THR A 572 -29.30 20.27 -10.27
CA THR A 572 -30.40 21.11 -9.77
C THR A 572 -29.96 22.50 -9.27
N LEU A 573 -28.66 22.79 -9.29
CA LEU A 573 -28.11 24.11 -8.93
C LEU A 573 -28.20 25.19 -10.03
N SER A 574 -28.85 24.92 -11.17
CA SER A 574 -29.14 25.96 -12.18
C SER A 574 -30.33 26.86 -11.82
N LEU A 575 -31.18 26.46 -10.86
CA LEU A 575 -32.38 27.20 -10.46
C LEU A 575 -32.15 28.25 -9.36
N PHE A 576 -31.07 28.13 -8.56
CA PHE A 576 -30.81 29.08 -7.47
C PHE A 576 -30.28 30.45 -7.95
N SER A 577 -29.66 30.52 -9.14
CA SER A 577 -29.24 31.78 -9.77
C SER A 577 -30.42 32.71 -10.10
N ILE A 578 -31.64 32.18 -10.24
CA ILE A 578 -32.84 32.95 -10.58
C ILE A 578 -33.41 33.65 -9.34
N VAL A 579 -33.38 33.01 -8.17
CA VAL A 579 -33.94 33.58 -6.93
C VAL A 579 -33.10 34.78 -6.43
N TYR A 580 -31.77 34.71 -6.59
CA TYR A 580 -30.88 35.83 -6.24
C TYR A 580 -31.09 37.06 -7.14
N LEU A 581 -31.44 36.87 -8.41
CA LEU A 581 -31.73 37.97 -9.35
C LEU A 581 -33.06 38.68 -9.03
N VAL A 582 -34.09 37.91 -8.65
CA VAL A 582 -35.43 38.45 -8.37
C VAL A 582 -35.44 39.35 -7.13
N CYS A 583 -34.64 39.03 -6.11
CA CYS A 583 -34.53 39.86 -4.90
C CYS A 583 -33.84 41.21 -5.16
N TYR A 584 -32.82 41.25 -6.03
CA TYR A 584 -32.12 42.50 -6.36
C TYR A 584 -32.94 43.45 -7.24
N SER A 585 -33.78 42.92 -8.15
CA SER A 585 -34.60 43.76 -9.05
C SER A 585 -35.71 44.57 -8.36
N LYS A 586 -36.00 44.30 -7.08
CA LYS A 586 -37.05 44.98 -6.30
C LYS A 586 -36.54 46.14 -5.44
N LEU A 587 -35.22 46.24 -5.21
CA LEU A 587 -34.60 47.30 -4.41
C LEU A 587 -33.87 48.36 -5.24
N ALA A 588 -33.64 48.13 -6.53
CA ALA A 588 -32.93 49.03 -7.44
C ALA A 588 -33.89 49.83 -8.38
N ARG A 589 -35.10 50.16 -7.92
CA ARG A 589 -36.10 50.93 -8.70
C ARG A 589 -36.24 52.40 -8.28
N GLU A 590 -35.42 52.86 -7.36
CA GLU A 590 -35.39 54.27 -6.96
C GLU A 590 -33.99 54.85 -7.24
N SER A 591 -33.98 56.00 -7.93
CA SER A 591 -32.82 56.85 -8.29
C SER A 591 -31.74 56.27 -9.24
N LEU A 592 -31.79 56.68 -10.52
CA LEU A 592 -30.62 57.03 -11.36
C LEU A 592 -31.04 57.54 -12.76
N PRO A 593 -30.48 58.67 -13.23
CA PRO A 593 -30.39 59.00 -14.66
C PRO A 593 -28.95 58.86 -15.21
N GLU A 594 -28.86 58.41 -16.47
CA GLU A 594 -27.86 58.63 -17.56
C GLU A 594 -26.39 59.02 -17.21
N LEU A 595 -25.33 58.42 -17.80
CA LEU A 595 -24.96 58.47 -19.22
C LEU A 595 -23.88 57.41 -19.62
N LEU A 596 -23.97 56.88 -20.84
CA LEU A 596 -22.97 56.81 -21.95
C LEU A 596 -21.44 56.97 -21.67
N VAL A 597 -20.46 56.39 -22.39
CA VAL A 597 -20.35 55.27 -23.37
C VAL A 597 -18.84 55.03 -23.74
N ALA A 598 -18.54 54.01 -24.57
CA ALA A 598 -17.36 53.86 -25.47
C ALA A 598 -15.96 53.33 -24.98
N HIS A 599 -15.55 52.21 -25.61
CA HIS A 599 -14.28 51.95 -26.37
C HIS A 599 -12.88 52.05 -25.70
N ARG A 600 -11.79 51.46 -26.23
CA ARG A 600 -11.48 50.17 -26.93
C ARG A 600 -9.93 50.06 -27.09
N ASP A 601 -9.43 48.90 -27.53
CA ASP A 601 -8.19 48.70 -28.32
C ASP A 601 -6.75 48.84 -27.73
N SER A 602 -6.16 47.68 -27.39
CA SER A 602 -5.00 47.01 -28.04
C SER A 602 -3.55 47.57 -28.10
N SER A 603 -2.58 46.62 -28.12
CA SER A 603 -1.17 46.67 -28.63
C SER A 603 -0.10 47.36 -27.75
N ALA A 604 1.22 47.08 -27.82
CA ALA A 604 2.02 45.91 -28.27
C ALA A 604 3.53 46.05 -27.87
N PHE A 605 4.28 44.94 -27.79
CA PHE A 605 5.74 44.73 -27.94
C PHE A 605 6.81 45.70 -27.32
N THR A 606 7.81 45.15 -26.61
CA THR A 606 9.27 45.12 -27.02
C THR A 606 10.18 44.40 -25.98
N LYS A 607 11.38 43.95 -26.43
CA LYS A 607 12.51 43.44 -25.59
C LYS A 607 13.60 44.53 -25.46
N PRO A 608 14.58 44.37 -24.54
CA PRO A 608 15.97 44.18 -25.00
C PRO A 608 16.78 43.14 -24.18
N GLN A 609 18.12 43.22 -24.21
CA GLN A 609 19.10 42.10 -24.18
C GLN A 609 20.36 42.41 -23.31
N ASN A 610 21.26 41.43 -23.14
CA ASN A 610 22.69 41.52 -22.69
C ASN A 610 22.97 41.83 -21.18
N ASP A 611 24.11 41.50 -20.52
CA ASP A 611 25.37 40.82 -20.96
C ASP A 611 26.27 40.25 -19.79
N ASN A 612 27.22 39.38 -20.17
CA ASN A 612 28.61 39.12 -19.62
C ASN A 612 28.97 38.59 -18.19
N LYS A 613 29.64 37.41 -18.19
CA LYS A 613 30.99 37.01 -17.64
C LYS A 613 31.42 37.24 -16.16
N SER A 614 31.90 36.17 -15.49
CA SER A 614 33.35 35.85 -15.26
C SER A 614 33.63 34.73 -14.21
N ASN A 615 34.86 34.21 -14.16
CA ASN A 615 35.47 33.14 -13.33
C ASN A 615 36.94 33.61 -13.01
N PRO A 616 37.87 32.99 -12.21
CA PRO A 616 38.01 31.56 -11.81
C PRO A 616 38.69 31.19 -10.43
N GLN A 617 38.84 29.87 -10.18
CA GLN A 617 39.95 29.11 -9.52
C GLN A 617 40.45 29.39 -8.07
N ASP A 618 40.66 28.32 -7.26
CA ASP A 618 42.02 27.78 -6.96
C ASP A 618 42.08 26.34 -6.34
N LYS A 619 43.28 25.77 -6.16
CA LYS A 619 43.60 24.37 -5.73
C LYS A 619 44.02 24.22 -4.24
N ILE A 620 44.08 22.96 -3.73
CA ILE A 620 45.13 22.45 -2.79
C ILE A 620 45.14 20.89 -2.73
N THR A 621 46.26 20.30 -2.28
CA THR A 621 46.60 18.85 -2.32
C THR A 621 46.84 18.23 -0.93
N SER A 622 46.81 16.89 -0.80
CA SER A 622 47.85 16.07 -0.09
C SER A 622 47.44 14.58 0.04
N GLN A 623 48.39 13.74 0.48
CA GLN A 623 48.36 12.27 0.41
C GLN A 623 48.19 11.59 1.79
N GLY A 624 47.75 10.32 1.81
CA GLY A 624 47.84 9.44 2.97
C GLY A 624 47.83 7.95 2.58
N LYS A 625 48.90 7.21 2.89
CA LYS A 625 49.02 5.75 2.73
C LYS A 625 48.57 5.02 4.00
N LEU A 626 47.95 3.85 3.86
CA LEU A 626 47.97 2.77 4.85
C LEU A 626 47.84 1.40 4.15
N VAL A 627 48.31 0.33 4.79
CA VAL A 627 48.68 -0.96 4.16
C VAL A 627 48.26 -2.14 5.05
N CYS A 628 47.91 -3.27 4.41
CA CYS A 628 47.53 -4.58 4.99
C CYS A 628 46.19 -4.63 5.77
N HIS A 629 45.47 -5.75 5.89
CA HIS A 629 45.77 -7.16 5.53
C HIS A 629 44.65 -7.82 4.69
N SER A 630 44.97 -8.99 4.12
CA SER A 630 44.11 -9.90 3.37
C SER A 630 43.17 -10.74 4.24
N GLU A 631 41.97 -11.05 3.74
CA GLU A 631 41.47 -12.44 3.64
C GLU A 631 40.25 -12.53 2.70
N GLY A 632 40.25 -13.53 1.82
CA GLY A 632 39.29 -13.63 0.72
C GLY A 632 38.21 -14.68 0.93
N ALA A 633 37.01 -14.27 1.34
CA ALA A 633 35.83 -15.13 1.37
C ALA A 633 35.09 -15.12 0.02
N ARG A 634 35.15 -16.24 -0.72
CA ARG A 634 34.37 -16.43 -1.96
C ARG A 634 32.88 -16.53 -1.63
N SER A 635 32.03 -15.77 -2.33
CA SER A 635 30.57 -15.83 -2.17
C SER A 635 29.85 -16.20 -3.47
N ALA A 636 28.94 -17.18 -3.35
CA ALA A 636 27.99 -17.67 -4.35
C ALA A 636 26.61 -17.81 -3.70
N THR A 637 25.54 -17.55 -4.45
CA THR A 637 24.26 -17.10 -3.89
C THR A 637 23.03 -17.41 -4.78
N GLU A 638 21.94 -17.92 -4.18
CA GLU A 638 20.59 -17.97 -4.77
C GLU A 638 20.40 -18.85 -6.04
N GLU A 639 21.17 -19.94 -6.12
CA GLU A 639 21.18 -20.83 -7.29
C GLU A 639 20.19 -22.00 -7.22
N SER A 640 19.86 -22.52 -6.03
CA SER A 640 19.36 -23.91 -5.87
C SER A 640 17.92 -24.23 -6.30
N LEU A 641 16.98 -23.28 -6.29
CA LEU A 641 15.55 -23.57 -6.52
C LEU A 641 15.16 -23.89 -7.97
N LEU A 642 16.12 -23.80 -8.89
CA LEU A 642 15.99 -24.27 -10.28
C LEU A 642 17.13 -25.25 -10.67
N SER A 643 17.90 -25.74 -9.69
CA SER A 643 19.06 -26.61 -9.93
C SER A 643 19.06 -27.85 -9.02
N THR A 644 18.04 -28.69 -9.17
CA THR A 644 17.99 -30.03 -8.57
C THR A 644 18.07 -31.12 -9.65
N ARG A 645 19.15 -31.09 -10.43
CA ARG A 645 19.63 -32.23 -11.22
C ARG A 645 21.15 -32.26 -11.14
N ASP A 646 21.66 -33.13 -10.26
CA ASP A 646 22.89 -33.91 -10.43
C ASP A 646 23.17 -34.68 -9.14
N PHE A 647 22.48 -35.82 -8.92
CA PHE A 647 22.95 -36.93 -8.08
C PHE A 647 22.25 -38.24 -8.47
N SER A 648 22.95 -39.36 -8.28
CA SER A 648 22.56 -40.76 -8.52
C SER A 648 22.24 -41.19 -9.97
N LYS A 649 23.30 -41.24 -10.80
CA LYS A 649 23.56 -42.45 -11.60
C LYS A 649 24.86 -43.08 -11.10
N GLU A 650 24.76 -43.99 -10.14
CA GLU A 650 25.63 -45.16 -9.89
C GLU A 650 25.30 -45.77 -8.50
N SER A 651 25.62 -47.05 -8.32
CA SER A 651 25.39 -47.87 -7.10
C SER A 651 23.92 -48.06 -6.65
N LEU A 652 23.17 -48.86 -7.43
CA LEU A 652 22.04 -49.66 -6.94
C LEU A 652 22.23 -51.13 -7.31
N GLU A 653 23.23 -51.76 -6.72
CA GLU A 653 23.32 -53.22 -6.59
C GLU A 653 23.58 -53.56 -5.12
N ASN A 654 22.94 -54.64 -4.64
CA ASN A 654 23.01 -55.20 -3.29
C ASN A 654 22.36 -54.41 -2.15
N LEU A 655 21.07 -54.68 -1.90
CA LEU A 655 20.53 -55.04 -0.57
C LEU A 655 19.30 -55.95 -0.79
N PRO A 656 19.05 -56.97 0.06
CA PRO A 656 18.12 -58.04 -0.25
C PRO A 656 16.65 -57.74 0.11
N TYR A 657 15.75 -58.41 -0.60
CA TYR A 657 14.32 -58.51 -0.27
C TYR A 657 14.09 -59.21 1.08
N CYS A 658 13.07 -58.76 1.82
CA CYS A 658 12.24 -59.66 2.62
C CYS A 658 10.78 -59.18 2.69
N HIS A 659 9.85 -60.11 2.55
CA HIS A 659 8.39 -59.92 2.55
C HIS A 659 7.77 -60.33 3.90
N SER A 660 6.43 -60.34 3.96
CA SER A 660 5.52 -60.87 5.00
C SER A 660 5.25 -59.94 6.19
N GLU A 661 4.08 -59.93 6.83
CA GLU A 661 2.66 -60.15 6.45
C GLU A 661 1.82 -59.82 7.70
N LEU A 662 0.49 -59.98 7.63
CA LEU A 662 -0.46 -59.62 8.69
C LEU A 662 -0.52 -60.64 9.84
N SER A 663 -0.75 -60.18 11.08
CA SER A 663 -1.81 -60.71 11.97
C SER A 663 -1.98 -59.88 13.25
N GLN A 664 -3.11 -60.09 13.93
CA GLN A 664 -3.58 -59.38 15.13
C GLN A 664 -2.96 -59.95 16.43
N GLU A 665 -2.85 -59.17 17.50
CA GLU A 665 -3.68 -59.35 18.72
C GLU A 665 -3.36 -58.37 19.89
N SER A 666 -4.38 -58.18 20.74
CA SER A 666 -4.38 -57.74 22.15
C SER A 666 -3.84 -56.37 22.59
N GLU A 667 -4.73 -55.65 23.27
CA GLU A 667 -4.50 -54.48 24.12
C GLU A 667 -3.74 -54.87 25.41
N GLU A 668 -2.85 -54.00 25.93
CA GLU A 668 -2.79 -53.70 27.38
C GLU A 668 -1.90 -52.48 27.72
N SER A 669 -2.26 -51.76 28.79
CA SER A 669 -1.48 -50.73 29.50
C SER A 669 -1.11 -49.40 28.78
N LEU A 670 -2.09 -48.50 28.67
CA LEU A 670 -1.84 -47.05 28.65
C LEU A 670 -2.69 -46.37 29.74
N SER A 671 -2.27 -46.54 31.00
CA SER A 671 -3.03 -46.09 32.18
C SER A 671 -2.16 -45.38 33.23
N GLU A 672 -1.29 -44.46 32.79
CA GLU A 672 -0.63 -43.50 33.69
C GLU A 672 -0.17 -42.25 32.91
N LEU A 673 -1.00 -41.19 32.86
CA LEU A 673 -0.56 -39.78 33.05
C LEU A 673 -1.68 -38.72 33.03
N LEU A 674 -2.92 -39.03 32.66
CA LEU A 674 -4.02 -38.04 32.67
C LEU A 674 -5.07 -38.39 33.72
N GLY A 675 -4.72 -38.11 34.97
CA GLY A 675 -5.60 -38.27 36.11
C GLY A 675 -6.69 -37.20 36.14
N LEU A 676 -7.94 -37.66 35.91
CA LEU A 676 -9.14 -37.30 36.69
C LEU A 676 -9.65 -35.82 36.59
N LYS A 677 -10.95 -35.54 36.49
CA LYS A 677 -12.14 -36.42 36.52
C LYS A 677 -13.40 -35.68 36.07
N SER A 678 -14.35 -36.45 35.53
CA SER A 678 -15.83 -36.35 35.72
C SER A 678 -16.58 -35.09 35.24
N ASN A 679 -17.85 -35.09 34.85
CA ASN A 679 -18.91 -36.08 34.54
C ASN A 679 -20.03 -35.25 33.82
N PHE A 680 -21.05 -35.72 33.09
CA PHE A 680 -21.58 -37.01 32.58
C PHE A 680 -22.61 -36.61 31.47
N SER A 681 -23.17 -37.43 30.58
CA SER A 681 -22.98 -38.83 30.13
C SER A 681 -23.97 -39.10 28.98
N LEU A 682 -23.62 -39.98 28.03
CA LEU A 682 -24.55 -40.75 27.15
C LEU A 682 -25.53 -39.96 26.22
N ALA A 683 -25.95 -40.46 25.05
CA ALA A 683 -25.46 -41.58 24.23
C ALA A 683 -25.84 -41.42 22.75
N SER A 684 -25.10 -42.14 21.92
CA SER A 684 -25.34 -42.48 20.50
C SER A 684 -26.79 -42.77 20.08
N GLN A 685 -27.14 -42.45 18.83
CA GLN A 685 -27.14 -43.44 17.73
C GLN A 685 -27.39 -42.84 16.33
N VAL A 686 -26.90 -43.55 15.31
CA VAL A 686 -27.00 -43.23 13.88
C VAL A 686 -28.18 -43.98 13.24
N ARG A 687 -28.96 -43.33 12.36
CA ARG A 687 -29.52 -43.96 11.13
C ARG A 687 -30.10 -42.96 10.14
N HIS A 688 -30.02 -43.31 8.85
CA HIS A 688 -30.54 -42.55 7.72
C HIS A 688 -32.07 -42.40 7.74
N ASN A 689 -32.60 -41.25 7.28
CA ASN A 689 -33.32 -41.21 6.00
C ASN A 689 -33.59 -39.79 5.46
N LYS A 690 -33.93 -39.73 4.16
CA LYS A 690 -34.31 -38.51 3.42
C LYS A 690 -35.67 -37.97 3.92
N LEU A 691 -35.84 -36.65 3.98
CA LEU A 691 -36.76 -35.85 3.12
C LEU A 691 -36.97 -34.40 3.64
N SER A 692 -37.26 -33.51 2.67
CA SER A 692 -38.01 -32.23 2.75
C SER A 692 -37.65 -31.13 3.77
N ASN A 693 -37.42 -29.94 3.21
CA ASN A 693 -37.78 -28.60 3.70
C ASN A 693 -38.45 -28.50 5.09
N GLU A 694 -37.82 -27.76 6.02
CA GLU A 694 -38.49 -26.62 6.67
C GLU A 694 -37.53 -25.65 7.38
N ALA A 695 -38.07 -24.48 7.73
CA ALA A 695 -37.41 -23.22 8.01
C ALA A 695 -36.34 -23.19 9.13
N TYR A 696 -35.28 -22.42 8.87
CA TYR A 696 -34.39 -21.83 9.89
C TYR A 696 -35.17 -20.97 10.89
N LYS A 697 -35.21 -21.36 12.17
CA LYS A 697 -35.41 -20.47 13.32
C LYS A 697 -34.66 -20.98 14.54
N ASN A 698 -33.61 -20.25 14.95
CA ASN A 698 -33.43 -19.70 16.31
C ASN A 698 -31.99 -19.26 16.56
N SER A 699 -31.73 -17.96 16.35
CA SER A 699 -30.64 -17.24 17.01
C SER A 699 -31.25 -16.12 17.87
N SER A 700 -31.62 -16.46 19.09
CA SER A 700 -32.09 -15.49 20.07
C SER A 700 -30.92 -14.85 20.82
N LEU A 701 -30.76 -13.52 20.70
CA LEU A 701 -30.26 -12.62 21.76
C LEU A 701 -30.28 -11.16 21.27
N TYR A 702 -31.49 -10.62 21.08
CA TYR A 702 -31.71 -9.20 20.76
C TYR A 702 -32.95 -8.68 21.52
N THR A 703 -32.78 -8.27 22.78
CA THR A 703 -33.74 -7.38 23.47
C THR A 703 -33.07 -6.60 24.61
N ARG A 704 -32.71 -5.34 24.38
CA ARG A 704 -32.77 -4.27 25.40
C ARG A 704 -32.68 -2.89 24.73
N MET A 705 -33.48 -1.94 25.23
CA MET A 705 -33.62 -0.51 24.86
C MET A 705 -34.71 -0.11 23.85
N THR A 706 -35.97 -0.28 24.25
CA THR A 706 -37.09 0.58 23.81
C THR A 706 -38.07 0.86 24.97
N LYS A 707 -37.76 1.88 25.77
CA LYS A 707 -38.73 2.62 26.59
C LYS A 707 -38.23 4.06 26.71
N TRP A 708 -39.04 5.04 26.29
CA TRP A 708 -39.11 6.44 26.75
C TRP A 708 -39.87 7.29 25.71
N LEU A 709 -41.20 7.33 25.84
CA LEU A 709 -42.06 8.41 25.32
C LEU A 709 -43.28 8.51 26.27
N PRO A 710 -43.55 9.66 26.89
CA PRO A 710 -44.80 9.90 27.61
C PRO A 710 -45.92 10.26 26.62
N THR A 711 -47.07 9.65 26.79
CA THR A 711 -48.32 10.00 26.09
C THR A 711 -48.91 11.31 26.60
N GLN A 712 -49.26 12.22 25.68
CA GLN A 712 -50.39 13.13 25.86
C GLN A 712 -51.25 13.17 24.60
N GLU A 713 -52.46 12.66 24.74
CA GLU A 713 -53.63 12.95 23.91
C GLU A 713 -54.16 14.38 24.27
N ILE A 714 -55.07 15.09 23.57
CA ILE A 714 -56.01 14.72 22.49
C ILE A 714 -56.59 15.98 21.76
N GLN A 715 -57.09 15.80 20.53
CA GLN A 715 -58.15 16.56 19.81
C GLN A 715 -57.98 17.96 19.14
N ALA A 716 -58.80 18.08 18.07
CA ALA A 716 -59.31 19.24 17.34
C ALA A 716 -58.37 19.89 16.27
N LYS A 717 -58.81 20.18 15.03
CA LYS A 717 -60.13 20.00 14.37
C LYS A 717 -59.95 19.92 12.84
N ARG A 718 -60.91 19.31 12.12
CA ARG A 718 -61.03 19.39 10.65
C ARG A 718 -61.51 20.79 10.23
N SER A 719 -60.95 21.36 9.16
CA SER A 719 -61.73 21.95 8.06
C SER A 719 -60.86 22.46 6.90
N ILE A 720 -61.27 22.05 5.70
CA ILE A 720 -60.93 22.53 4.36
C ILE A 720 -60.78 24.06 4.24
N ALA A 721 -59.67 24.52 3.66
CA ALA A 721 -59.55 25.62 2.69
C ALA A 721 -58.15 25.58 2.06
#